data_AF-A0A9P5GZN3-F1
#
_entry.id   AF-A0A9P5GZN3-F1
#
_cell.length_a   1.000
_cell.length_b   1.000
_cell.length_c   1.000
_cell.angle_alpha   90.00
_cell.angle_beta   90.00
_cell.angle_gamma   90.00
#
_symmetry.space_group_name_H-M   'P 1'
#
loop_
_entity.id
_entity.type
_entity.pdbx_description
1 polymer ?
#
loop_
_entity_poly.entity_id
_entity_poly.type
_entity_poly.pdbx_seq_one_letter_code
_entity_poly.pdbx_strand_id
1 'polypeptide(L)'
;MVKLRTFRVTKPLTESEAQDIKATTQNAGSLVPLLVGQLGFIPDIASNFSQAKKLAPLVWVQLIEHTHNGWAIASNTPAPDGKCMVPSSHIELGAEQTSTKPIVSDLVLGNATLRVSPNHPESPLHTWLESFYASLGTDENLAAMKEIGVPDRVLDMVGKSGKRAALIREFLDGMAYCGTLEPFRNGLPTLQQIWNNAKYVRRDAANPSEFNRTTGSFFYMICYFDQTSEVPEYAVYCGQSVDPTKRLQQHNQSLMSDDNDIVAHHKIGRKILRKGGNYRMFPITFISRMANDYSVMGAWAELTLIILFECFNPFMLTIEEYREQSGLAPSSSTDLVINPDRETFHKAWSSPLANRTLEIGKRLKASRAALERFSPRDKFTGCNWAVPVLERTFMDSNLWVQTTILRNDLTPRMWQFRTHPRRVQGDRQVIVFIGTRNVHAKTVPRAFKVPLPLTIFPSVKKGSIVNVVIEIMANPAEKHPYPYVEIPAIGPFDCWREASRVGIRVEFLEDGGTWKARYLANYHLQTFKAGIKALKPQEYGPHGDIFACIEVGWLHCIKILATLLQWKWQPEESMLTKRVWVPYNGRVRKYDVDFFNQRINLSDPQAHSKPIPRLLSLDQTSTQIEQKYGYDVHIGHFPGKELLFVPGEPAGRMKCDICCMGVQDGEIQLARRCGKRRVIDNKEGFEMLQCEFSASLGRYCTFTAGIKNKPELYDLVYHNRQPYLEMAIPAPQNVMQFLELRDEEEAMPAEEAEDNGDED
;
A
#
# COMPACT_ATOMS: atom_id res chain seq x y z
N MET A 1 -33.88 18.65 7.30
CA MET A 1 -32.46 18.39 6.94
C MET A 1 -31.60 19.26 7.85
N VAL A 2 -30.76 18.67 8.70
CA VAL A 2 -29.88 19.45 9.58
C VAL A 2 -28.72 19.96 8.74
N LYS A 3 -28.55 21.28 8.66
CA LYS A 3 -27.35 21.89 8.10
C LYS A 3 -26.30 21.95 9.19
N LEU A 4 -25.08 21.52 8.88
CA LEU A 4 -23.93 21.66 9.77
C LEU A 4 -22.94 22.62 9.13
N ARG A 5 -22.16 23.32 9.94
CA ARG A 5 -21.01 24.10 9.46
C ARG A 5 -19.77 23.68 10.22
N THR A 6 -18.69 23.39 9.52
CA THR A 6 -17.42 23.07 10.19
C THR A 6 -16.84 24.33 10.84
N PHE A 7 -15.97 24.14 11.82
CA PHE A 7 -15.18 25.23 12.39
C PHE A 7 -13.79 24.75 12.79
N ARG A 8 -12.90 25.71 13.00
CA ARG A 8 -11.60 25.48 13.64
C ARG A 8 -11.35 26.49 14.75
N VAL A 9 -10.66 26.07 15.80
CA VAL A 9 -10.23 26.95 16.89
C VAL A 9 -9.01 27.73 16.44
N THR A 10 -9.09 29.07 16.46
CA THR A 10 -8.01 29.99 16.08
C THR A 10 -7.35 30.65 17.28
N LYS A 11 -8.02 30.64 18.44
CA LYS A 11 -7.49 31.15 19.71
C LYS A 11 -7.74 30.14 20.82
N PRO A 12 -6.75 29.84 21.67
CA PRO A 12 -6.97 28.92 22.78
C PRO A 12 -8.00 29.52 23.74
N LEU A 13 -8.73 28.67 24.45
CA LEU A 13 -9.57 29.06 25.58
C LEU A 13 -8.94 28.43 26.82
N THR A 14 -8.39 29.25 27.72
CA THR A 14 -7.74 28.74 28.93
C THR A 14 -8.77 28.33 29.98
N GLU A 15 -8.35 27.51 30.95
CA GLU A 15 -9.23 27.11 32.05
C GLU A 15 -9.71 28.29 32.89
N SER A 16 -8.83 29.26 33.18
CA SER A 16 -9.17 30.50 33.88
C SER A 16 -10.20 31.32 33.12
N GLU A 17 -9.97 31.53 31.82
CA GLU A 17 -10.89 32.30 30.97
C GLU A 17 -12.26 31.61 30.82
N ALA A 18 -12.27 30.28 30.72
CA ALA A 18 -13.50 29.50 30.73
C ALA A 18 -14.27 29.65 32.06
N GLN A 19 -13.57 29.73 33.20
CA GLN A 19 -14.18 29.96 34.51
C GLN A 19 -14.74 31.38 34.64
N ASP A 20 -14.05 32.40 34.11
CA ASP A 20 -14.52 33.80 34.12
C ASP A 20 -15.80 33.98 33.30
N ILE A 21 -15.87 33.33 32.13
CA ILE A 21 -17.08 33.32 31.29
C ILE A 21 -18.22 32.54 32.00
N LYS A 22 -17.89 31.47 32.73
CA LYS A 22 -18.85 30.71 33.55
C LYS A 22 -19.46 31.56 34.66
N ALA A 23 -18.66 32.39 35.31
CA ALA A 23 -19.13 33.26 36.40
C ALA A 23 -20.13 34.33 35.93
N THR A 24 -20.09 34.72 34.65
CA THR A 24 -20.88 35.81 34.09
C THR A 24 -22.10 35.35 33.27
N THR A 25 -22.24 34.04 32.98
CA THR A 25 -23.29 33.52 32.09
C THR A 25 -24.00 32.30 32.68
N GLN A 26 -25.33 32.37 32.86
CA GLN A 26 -26.14 31.31 33.51
C GLN A 26 -26.16 29.93 32.80
N ASN A 27 -25.65 29.82 31.56
CA ASN A 27 -25.65 28.57 30.76
C ASN A 27 -24.24 28.07 30.39
N ALA A 28 -23.18 28.59 31.02
CA ALA A 28 -21.79 28.32 30.63
C ALA A 28 -21.19 27.01 31.18
N GLY A 29 -21.98 26.18 31.89
CA GLY A 29 -21.54 24.90 32.47
C GLY A 29 -20.92 23.90 31.49
N SER A 30 -21.10 24.11 30.19
CA SER A 30 -20.58 23.26 29.11
C SER A 30 -19.36 23.82 28.35
N LEU A 31 -18.72 24.89 28.83
CA LEU A 31 -17.43 25.36 28.30
C LEU A 31 -16.27 24.46 28.73
N VAL A 32 -15.38 24.13 27.79
CA VAL A 32 -14.14 23.39 28.00
C VAL A 32 -12.94 24.17 27.47
N PRO A 33 -11.73 23.95 28.02
CA PRO A 33 -10.51 24.50 27.43
C PRO A 33 -10.36 24.08 25.95
N LEU A 34 -9.89 25.00 25.12
CA LEU A 34 -9.70 24.77 23.69
C LEU A 34 -8.23 24.96 23.30
N LEU A 35 -7.77 24.10 22.39
CA LEU A 35 -6.46 24.19 21.77
C LEU A 35 -6.59 24.72 20.34
N VAL A 36 -5.63 25.57 19.92
CA VAL A 36 -5.55 26.06 18.54
C VAL A 36 -5.46 24.87 17.59
N GLY A 37 -6.27 24.90 16.52
CA GLY A 37 -6.34 23.84 15.52
C GLY A 37 -7.38 22.76 15.79
N GLN A 38 -8.01 22.72 16.97
CA GLN A 38 -9.15 21.83 17.21
C GLN A 38 -10.29 22.10 16.23
N LEU A 39 -11.00 21.04 15.85
CA LEU A 39 -12.02 21.06 14.81
C LEU A 39 -13.37 20.59 15.36
N GLY A 40 -14.44 20.90 14.65
CA GLY A 40 -15.76 20.37 14.97
C GLY A 40 -16.86 20.86 14.04
N PHE A 41 -18.09 20.55 14.44
CA PHE A 41 -19.30 20.98 13.74
C PHE A 41 -20.10 21.96 14.60
N ILE A 42 -20.68 22.96 13.93
CA ILE A 42 -21.70 23.86 14.45
C ILE A 42 -23.02 23.38 13.86
N PRO A 43 -23.93 22.80 14.65
CA PRO A 43 -25.28 22.51 14.18
C PRO A 43 -26.06 23.79 13.93
N ASP A 44 -26.85 23.81 12.86
CA ASP A 44 -27.80 24.90 12.55
C ASP A 44 -29.03 24.82 13.48
N ILE A 45 -28.79 25.14 14.75
CA ILE A 45 -29.83 25.35 15.76
C ILE A 45 -30.06 26.85 15.92
N ALA A 46 -31.32 27.25 16.11
CA ALA A 46 -31.71 28.67 16.25
C ALA A 46 -30.94 29.41 17.36
N SER A 47 -30.42 28.70 18.38
CA SER A 47 -29.60 29.28 19.45
C SER A 47 -28.16 29.62 19.03
N ASN A 48 -27.64 29.01 17.96
CA ASN A 48 -26.28 29.28 17.46
C ASN A 48 -26.21 30.51 16.57
N PHE A 49 -27.33 30.93 16.00
CA PHE A 49 -27.39 32.01 15.02
C PHE A 49 -28.43 33.05 15.40
N SER A 50 -28.03 34.31 15.40
CA SER A 50 -28.96 35.44 15.49
C SER A 50 -29.82 35.57 14.22
N GLN A 51 -30.90 36.35 14.28
CA GLN A 51 -31.77 36.64 13.13
C GLN A 51 -31.01 37.20 11.90
N ALA A 52 -29.83 37.79 12.11
CA ALA A 52 -28.95 38.29 11.05
C ALA A 52 -27.95 37.24 10.52
N LYS A 53 -28.12 35.95 10.81
CA LYS A 53 -27.19 34.84 10.49
C LYS A 53 -25.77 35.02 11.03
N LYS A 54 -25.57 35.89 12.02
CA LYS A 54 -24.30 36.00 12.77
C LYS A 54 -24.32 35.01 13.93
N LEU A 55 -23.18 34.37 14.19
CA LEU A 55 -23.03 33.47 15.33
C LEU A 55 -23.36 34.20 16.64
N ALA A 56 -24.03 33.51 17.55
CA ALA A 56 -24.19 33.97 18.93
C ALA A 56 -22.80 34.10 19.61
N PRO A 57 -22.64 34.97 20.62
CA PRO A 57 -21.38 35.12 21.34
C PRO A 57 -20.82 33.80 21.87
N LEU A 58 -21.69 32.93 22.37
CA LEU A 58 -21.39 31.54 22.72
C LEU A 58 -22.20 30.59 21.84
N VAL A 59 -21.52 29.60 21.28
CA VAL A 59 -22.06 28.71 20.26
C VAL A 59 -21.97 27.28 20.77
N TRP A 60 -23.06 26.51 20.65
CA TRP A 60 -23.04 25.07 20.84
C TRP A 60 -22.39 24.38 19.66
N VAL A 61 -21.40 23.55 19.95
CA VAL A 61 -20.63 22.82 18.95
C VAL A 61 -20.48 21.38 19.35
N GLN A 62 -20.16 20.55 18.36
CA GLN A 62 -19.69 19.19 18.54
C GLN A 62 -18.22 19.13 18.18
N LEU A 63 -17.35 18.93 19.17
CA LEU A 63 -15.92 18.78 18.95
C LEU A 63 -15.61 17.42 18.35
N ILE A 64 -14.60 17.38 17.49
CA ILE A 64 -14.01 16.15 16.99
C ILE A 64 -12.57 16.01 17.45
N GLU A 65 -12.14 14.77 17.63
CA GLU A 65 -10.78 14.41 17.95
C GLU A 65 -10.21 13.46 16.90
N HIS A 66 -8.90 13.49 16.72
CA HIS A 66 -8.23 12.56 15.82
C HIS A 66 -7.82 11.30 16.59
N THR A 67 -8.39 10.16 16.23
CA THR A 67 -8.09 8.85 16.84
C THR A 67 -7.19 8.01 15.92
N HIS A 68 -6.81 6.81 16.37
CA HIS A 68 -6.10 5.84 15.54
C HIS A 68 -6.93 5.31 14.36
N ASN A 69 -8.27 5.48 14.41
CA ASN A 69 -9.20 5.10 13.34
C ASN A 69 -9.66 6.33 12.51
N GLY A 70 -8.96 7.46 12.63
CA GLY A 70 -9.32 8.72 11.99
C GLY A 70 -10.12 9.64 12.91
N TRP A 71 -10.82 10.61 12.32
CA TRP A 71 -11.63 11.59 13.05
C TRP A 71 -12.82 10.92 13.75
N ALA A 72 -13.00 11.21 15.04
CA ALA A 72 -14.12 10.75 15.85
C ALA A 72 -14.70 11.92 16.67
N ILE A 73 -15.87 11.72 17.25
CA ILE A 73 -16.45 12.68 18.19
C ILE A 73 -15.58 12.72 19.46
N ALA A 74 -15.30 13.92 19.96
CA ALA A 74 -14.51 14.09 21.17
C ALA A 74 -15.20 13.43 22.37
N SER A 75 -14.50 12.53 23.05
CA SER A 75 -15.03 11.80 24.21
C SER A 75 -15.00 12.61 25.52
N ASN A 76 -14.12 13.61 25.61
CA ASN A 76 -13.87 14.40 26.82
C ASN A 76 -14.64 15.73 26.84
N THR A 77 -15.97 15.69 26.71
CA THR A 77 -16.83 16.89 26.79
C THR A 77 -17.86 16.81 27.92
N PRO A 78 -18.36 17.95 28.44
CA PRO A 78 -19.29 17.96 29.58
C PRO A 78 -20.68 17.43 29.22
N ALA A 79 -21.07 17.50 27.94
CA ALA A 79 -22.29 16.89 27.43
C ALA A 79 -21.98 15.63 26.62
N PRO A 80 -22.93 14.66 26.54
CA PRO A 80 -22.81 13.49 25.68
C PRO A 80 -22.54 13.85 24.22
N ASP A 81 -21.92 12.94 23.49
CA ASP A 81 -21.64 13.06 22.05
C ASP A 81 -20.73 14.25 21.66
N GLY A 82 -19.72 14.60 22.46
CA GLY A 82 -18.75 15.63 22.09
C GLY A 82 -19.28 17.05 22.10
N LYS A 83 -20.44 17.29 22.71
CA LYS A 83 -21.09 18.61 22.70
C LYS A 83 -20.52 19.52 23.79
N CYS A 84 -20.22 20.76 23.41
CA CYS A 84 -19.79 21.80 24.33
C CYS A 84 -20.16 23.18 23.81
N MET A 85 -19.97 24.21 24.62
CA MET A 85 -20.07 25.60 24.18
C MET A 85 -18.68 26.17 23.91
N VAL A 86 -18.57 27.02 22.90
CA VAL A 86 -17.34 27.75 22.56
C VAL A 86 -17.65 29.22 22.27
N PRO A 87 -16.77 30.17 22.63
CA PRO A 87 -16.93 31.55 22.22
C PRO A 87 -16.73 31.70 20.70
N SER A 88 -17.64 32.40 20.03
CA SER A 88 -17.55 32.64 18.57
C SER A 88 -16.27 33.40 18.18
N SER A 89 -15.69 34.19 19.08
CA SER A 89 -14.42 34.91 18.88
C SER A 89 -13.17 34.03 18.88
N HIS A 90 -13.28 32.76 19.31
CA HIS A 90 -12.18 31.79 19.35
C HIS A 90 -12.17 30.85 18.15
N ILE A 91 -13.20 30.92 17.31
CA ILE A 91 -13.40 30.00 16.20
C ILE A 91 -13.49 30.74 14.86
N GLU A 92 -13.10 30.05 13.81
CA GLU A 92 -13.33 30.44 12.42
C GLU A 92 -14.33 29.47 11.80
N LEU A 93 -15.21 29.99 10.95
CA LEU A 93 -16.23 29.22 10.26
C LEU A 93 -15.70 28.62 8.96
N GLY A 94 -15.93 27.32 8.78
CA GLY A 94 -15.56 26.58 7.59
C GLY A 94 -16.74 26.32 6.65
N ALA A 95 -16.61 25.24 5.87
CA ALA A 95 -17.60 24.83 4.88
C ALA A 95 -18.96 24.44 5.48
N GLU A 96 -20.03 24.78 4.76
CA GLU A 96 -21.38 24.26 5.05
C GLU A 96 -21.50 22.82 4.52
N GLN A 97 -21.93 21.93 5.41
CA GLN A 97 -22.22 20.53 5.15
C GLN A 97 -23.73 20.33 5.18
N THR A 98 -24.26 19.80 4.08
CA THR A 98 -25.58 19.15 4.06
C THR A 98 -25.36 17.64 4.17
N SER A 99 -26.35 16.88 4.63
CA SER A 99 -26.27 15.41 4.70
C SER A 99 -25.98 14.72 3.36
N THR A 100 -25.97 15.48 2.25
CA THR A 100 -25.74 15.04 0.88
C THR A 100 -24.46 15.58 0.25
N LYS A 101 -23.73 16.53 0.86
CA LYS A 101 -22.57 17.15 0.19
C LYS A 101 -21.36 16.19 0.26
N PRO A 102 -20.86 15.68 -0.88
CA PRO A 102 -19.69 14.80 -0.88
C PRO A 102 -18.43 15.58 -0.52
N ILE A 103 -17.47 14.93 0.15
CA ILE A 103 -16.12 15.48 0.32
C ILE A 103 -15.49 15.59 -1.08
N VAL A 104 -15.06 16.78 -1.48
CA VAL A 104 -14.48 17.00 -2.83
C VAL A 104 -12.99 16.68 -2.80
N SER A 105 -12.51 15.92 -3.78
CA SER A 105 -11.06 15.67 -3.96
C SER A 105 -10.45 16.78 -4.81
N ASP A 106 -9.30 17.30 -4.37
CA ASP A 106 -8.52 18.29 -5.11
C ASP A 106 -7.80 17.69 -6.34
N LEU A 107 -7.85 16.37 -6.54
CA LEU A 107 -7.38 15.74 -7.79
C LEU A 107 -8.36 16.08 -8.92
N VAL A 108 -8.26 17.32 -9.40
CA VAL A 108 -8.97 17.82 -10.58
C VAL A 108 -8.12 17.46 -11.79
N LEU A 109 -8.41 16.29 -12.33
CA LEU A 109 -7.83 15.88 -13.60
C LEU A 109 -8.39 16.77 -14.70
N GLY A 110 -7.53 17.40 -15.50
CA GLY A 110 -7.96 18.11 -16.71
C GLY A 110 -8.74 17.19 -17.65
N ASN A 111 -9.64 17.76 -18.45
CA ASN A 111 -10.47 17.04 -19.42
C ASN A 111 -9.63 16.09 -20.27
N ALA A 112 -10.16 14.91 -20.56
CA ALA A 112 -9.45 13.96 -21.40
C ALA A 112 -9.28 14.50 -22.83
N THR A 113 -8.04 14.46 -23.33
CA THR A 113 -7.72 14.77 -24.72
C THR A 113 -8.06 13.57 -25.60
N LEU A 114 -8.73 13.82 -26.74
CA LEU A 114 -9.07 12.78 -27.70
C LEU A 114 -8.23 12.91 -28.96
N ARG A 115 -7.73 11.79 -29.47
CA ARG A 115 -7.15 11.66 -30.80
C ARG A 115 -7.92 10.60 -31.56
N VAL A 116 -8.72 11.05 -32.54
CA VAL A 116 -9.55 10.20 -33.37
C VAL A 116 -8.76 9.82 -34.63
N SER A 117 -8.43 8.54 -34.78
CA SER A 117 -7.71 8.05 -35.96
C SER A 117 -8.61 8.03 -37.20
N PRO A 118 -8.04 8.16 -38.42
CA PRO A 118 -8.77 7.94 -39.67
C PRO A 118 -9.52 6.60 -39.69
N ASN A 119 -10.57 6.49 -40.50
CA ASN A 119 -11.27 5.21 -40.65
C ASN A 119 -10.32 4.18 -41.27
N HIS A 120 -10.13 3.06 -40.57
CA HIS A 120 -9.53 1.89 -41.16
C HIS A 120 -10.52 1.31 -42.20
N PRO A 121 -10.07 1.06 -43.44
CA PRO A 121 -10.96 0.72 -44.56
C PRO A 121 -11.78 -0.55 -44.32
N GLU A 122 -11.30 -1.47 -43.49
CA GLU A 122 -11.91 -2.79 -43.30
C GLU A 122 -12.54 -3.05 -41.92
N SER A 123 -12.31 -2.18 -40.93
CA SER A 123 -12.70 -2.48 -39.54
C SER A 123 -12.79 -1.23 -38.66
N PRO A 124 -14.02 -0.82 -38.30
CA PRO A 124 -14.21 0.20 -37.27
C PRO A 124 -13.82 -0.25 -35.86
N LEU A 125 -13.71 -1.55 -35.58
CA LEU A 125 -13.08 -2.02 -34.34
C LEU A 125 -11.59 -1.60 -34.30
N HIS A 126 -10.86 -1.82 -35.40
CA HIS A 126 -9.47 -1.38 -35.50
C HIS A 126 -9.34 0.14 -35.34
N THR A 127 -10.24 0.87 -36.00
CA THR A 127 -10.35 2.32 -35.90
C THR A 127 -10.59 2.79 -34.45
N TRP A 128 -11.45 2.09 -33.71
CA TRP A 128 -11.72 2.37 -32.30
C TRP A 128 -10.49 2.11 -31.43
N LEU A 129 -9.83 0.96 -31.60
CA LEU A 129 -8.61 0.60 -30.87
C LEU A 129 -7.48 1.62 -31.11
N GLU A 130 -7.22 1.98 -32.36
CA GLU A 130 -6.24 3.01 -32.70
C GLU A 130 -6.56 4.35 -32.04
N SER A 131 -7.83 4.79 -32.12
CA SER A 131 -8.26 6.06 -31.51
C SER A 131 -8.16 6.02 -29.99
N PHE A 132 -8.52 4.90 -29.37
CA PHE A 132 -8.47 4.70 -27.92
C PHE A 132 -7.04 4.78 -27.40
N TYR A 133 -6.13 3.98 -27.96
CA TYR A 133 -4.73 4.00 -27.54
C TYR A 133 -4.00 5.28 -27.96
N ALA A 134 -4.35 5.91 -29.09
CA ALA A 134 -3.80 7.21 -29.47
C ALA A 134 -4.25 8.33 -28.52
N SER A 135 -5.51 8.28 -28.05
CA SER A 135 -6.02 9.21 -27.03
C SER A 135 -5.28 9.00 -25.70
N LEU A 136 -5.16 7.76 -25.23
CA LEU A 136 -4.42 7.43 -24.01
C LEU A 136 -2.94 7.88 -24.08
N GLY A 137 -2.33 7.79 -25.25
CA GLY A 137 -0.94 8.19 -25.49
C GLY A 137 -0.72 9.68 -25.82
N THR A 138 -1.69 10.55 -25.53
CA THR A 138 -1.47 12.02 -25.54
C THR A 138 -0.70 12.45 -24.31
N ASP A 139 0.11 13.50 -24.41
CA ASP A 139 0.94 13.97 -23.30
C ASP A 139 0.09 14.33 -22.08
N GLU A 140 -1.09 14.93 -22.27
CA GLU A 140 -2.00 15.27 -21.17
C GLU A 140 -2.58 14.03 -20.48
N ASN A 141 -2.97 13.00 -21.24
CA ASN A 141 -3.49 11.77 -20.66
C ASN A 141 -2.39 10.93 -20.01
N LEU A 142 -1.19 10.88 -20.61
CA LEU A 142 -0.02 10.24 -20.01
C LEU A 142 0.37 10.90 -18.69
N ALA A 143 0.41 12.24 -18.65
CA ALA A 143 0.71 13.00 -17.45
C ALA A 143 -0.32 12.72 -16.34
N ALA A 144 -1.62 12.73 -16.68
CA ALA A 144 -2.68 12.43 -15.72
C ALA A 144 -2.66 10.98 -15.23
N MET A 145 -2.47 9.99 -16.11
CA MET A 145 -2.36 8.59 -15.70
C MET A 145 -1.11 8.35 -14.86
N LYS A 146 0.01 8.99 -15.22
CA LYS A 146 1.22 9.01 -14.40
C LYS A 146 0.88 9.54 -13.03
N GLU A 147 0.25 10.71 -12.96
CA GLU A 147 -0.24 11.32 -11.72
C GLU A 147 -1.05 10.32 -10.89
N ILE A 148 -2.01 9.60 -11.45
CA ILE A 148 -2.83 8.62 -10.70
C ILE A 148 -2.05 7.35 -10.27
N GLY A 149 -0.78 7.21 -10.67
CA GLY A 149 0.12 6.16 -10.20
C GLY A 149 0.34 5.02 -11.19
N VAL A 150 -0.01 5.20 -12.46
CA VAL A 150 0.31 4.21 -13.50
C VAL A 150 1.83 4.17 -13.75
N PRO A 151 2.47 3.00 -13.70
CA PRO A 151 3.91 2.87 -13.92
C PRO A 151 4.40 3.38 -15.27
N ASP A 152 5.60 3.97 -15.32
CA ASP A 152 6.20 4.46 -16.56
C ASP A 152 6.33 3.35 -17.61
N ARG A 153 6.67 2.12 -17.21
CA ARG A 153 6.72 0.96 -18.12
C ARG A 153 5.35 0.64 -18.73
N VAL A 154 4.28 0.83 -17.96
CA VAL A 154 2.89 0.59 -18.40
C VAL A 154 2.42 1.72 -19.31
N LEU A 155 2.77 2.97 -18.98
CA LEU A 155 2.52 4.16 -19.81
C LEU A 155 3.25 4.07 -21.15
N ASP A 156 4.49 3.58 -21.16
CA ASP A 156 5.31 3.40 -22.37
C ASP A 156 4.61 2.57 -23.45
N MET A 157 3.78 1.60 -23.04
CA MET A 157 3.00 0.75 -23.96
C MET A 157 2.03 1.59 -24.82
N VAL A 158 1.41 2.60 -24.22
CA VAL A 158 0.45 3.48 -24.90
C VAL A 158 1.08 4.81 -25.38
N GLY A 159 2.20 5.22 -24.79
CA GLY A 159 2.94 6.41 -25.21
C GLY A 159 3.75 6.20 -26.49
N LYS A 160 4.34 5.02 -26.69
CA LYS A 160 5.21 4.73 -27.85
C LYS A 160 4.39 4.15 -29.00
N SER A 161 4.42 4.80 -30.18
CA SER A 161 3.62 4.42 -31.36
C SER A 161 3.84 2.96 -31.79
N GLY A 162 5.09 2.49 -31.83
CA GLY A 162 5.40 1.10 -32.19
C GLY A 162 4.85 0.07 -31.20
N LYS A 163 4.88 0.39 -29.89
CA LYS A 163 4.31 -0.48 -28.84
C LYS A 163 2.78 -0.52 -28.90
N ARG A 164 2.15 0.64 -29.15
CA ARG A 164 0.70 0.72 -29.40
C ARG A 164 0.26 -0.15 -30.57
N ALA A 165 0.95 -0.03 -31.71
CA ALA A 165 0.63 -0.79 -32.91
C ALA A 165 0.76 -2.31 -32.66
N ALA A 166 1.82 -2.72 -31.95
CA ALA A 166 1.97 -4.12 -31.54
C ALA A 166 0.81 -4.59 -30.64
N LEU A 167 0.44 -3.83 -29.62
CA LEU A 167 -0.67 -4.15 -28.72
C LEU A 167 -2.01 -4.31 -29.48
N ILE A 168 -2.32 -3.39 -30.40
CA ILE A 168 -3.53 -3.45 -31.21
C ILE A 168 -3.55 -4.71 -32.09
N ARG A 169 -2.43 -5.01 -32.73
CA ARG A 169 -2.28 -6.21 -33.56
C ARG A 169 -2.46 -7.49 -32.74
N GLU A 170 -1.73 -7.65 -31.63
CA GLU A 170 -1.86 -8.83 -30.75
C GLU A 170 -3.30 -8.99 -30.24
N PHE A 171 -3.98 -7.89 -29.92
CA PHE A 171 -5.37 -7.93 -29.47
C PHE A 171 -6.33 -8.43 -30.58
N LEU A 172 -6.18 -7.95 -31.81
CA LEU A 172 -7.00 -8.35 -32.95
C LEU A 172 -6.70 -9.79 -33.42
N ASP A 173 -5.42 -10.16 -33.51
CA ASP A 173 -4.99 -11.51 -33.83
C ASP A 173 -5.52 -12.50 -32.77
N GLY A 174 -5.49 -12.10 -31.51
CA GLY A 174 -6.09 -12.83 -30.41
C GLY A 174 -7.61 -13.00 -30.52
N MET A 175 -8.33 -11.98 -30.97
CA MET A 175 -9.78 -12.09 -31.24
C MET A 175 -10.06 -13.01 -32.44
N ALA A 176 -9.24 -12.97 -33.47
CA ALA A 176 -9.35 -13.88 -34.61
C ALA A 176 -9.16 -15.33 -34.16
N TYR A 177 -8.13 -15.58 -33.33
CA TYR A 177 -7.86 -16.87 -32.73
C TYR A 177 -9.04 -17.41 -31.89
N CYS A 178 -9.66 -16.56 -31.07
CA CYS A 178 -10.85 -16.93 -30.28
C CYS A 178 -12.14 -17.03 -31.11
N GLY A 179 -12.12 -16.68 -32.41
CA GLY A 179 -13.31 -16.65 -33.27
C GLY A 179 -14.30 -15.53 -32.95
N THR A 180 -13.86 -14.47 -32.27
CA THR A 180 -14.70 -13.33 -31.85
C THR A 180 -14.46 -12.08 -32.69
N LEU A 181 -13.43 -12.04 -33.54
CA LEU A 181 -13.13 -10.86 -34.35
C LEU A 181 -14.29 -10.50 -35.29
N GLU A 182 -14.83 -11.47 -36.02
CA GLU A 182 -15.84 -11.20 -37.05
C GLU A 182 -17.16 -10.66 -36.47
N PRO A 183 -17.75 -11.24 -35.39
CA PRO A 183 -18.93 -10.64 -34.76
C PRO A 183 -18.71 -9.20 -34.28
N PHE A 184 -17.48 -8.86 -33.84
CA PHE A 184 -17.15 -7.54 -33.29
C PHE A 184 -16.63 -6.55 -34.34
N ARG A 185 -16.31 -7.03 -35.55
CA ARG A 185 -15.73 -6.21 -36.64
C ARG A 185 -16.58 -4.99 -36.95
N ASN A 186 -17.90 -5.18 -36.89
CA ASN A 186 -18.88 -4.19 -37.29
C ASN A 186 -19.67 -3.51 -36.17
N GLY A 187 -19.21 -3.64 -34.93
CA GLY A 187 -19.85 -3.06 -33.76
C GLY A 187 -19.87 -4.04 -32.60
N LEU A 188 -20.37 -3.61 -31.46
CA LEU A 188 -20.51 -4.46 -30.29
C LEU A 188 -21.77 -5.33 -30.45
N PRO A 189 -21.66 -6.67 -30.51
CA PRO A 189 -22.83 -7.54 -30.53
C PRO A 189 -23.64 -7.38 -29.24
N THR A 190 -24.95 -7.62 -29.30
CA THR A 190 -25.76 -7.63 -28.06
C THR A 190 -25.35 -8.80 -27.16
N LEU A 191 -25.55 -8.68 -25.86
CA LEU A 191 -25.27 -9.74 -24.89
C LEU A 191 -26.03 -11.03 -25.23
N GLN A 192 -27.24 -10.91 -25.78
CA GLN A 192 -28.01 -12.06 -26.27
C GLN A 192 -27.36 -12.70 -27.51
N GLN A 193 -26.84 -11.91 -28.45
CA GLN A 193 -26.09 -12.43 -29.60
C GLN A 193 -24.81 -13.13 -29.17
N ILE A 194 -24.06 -12.55 -28.22
CA ILE A 194 -22.87 -13.19 -27.65
C ILE A 194 -23.28 -14.50 -26.97
N TRP A 195 -24.33 -14.46 -26.14
CA TRP A 195 -24.82 -15.64 -25.43
C TRP A 195 -25.15 -16.79 -26.36
N ASN A 196 -25.85 -16.52 -27.47
CA ASN A 196 -26.34 -17.54 -28.39
C ASN A 196 -25.28 -18.00 -29.40
N ASN A 197 -24.41 -17.10 -29.87
CA ASN A 197 -23.59 -17.33 -31.06
C ASN A 197 -22.08 -17.43 -30.77
N ALA A 198 -21.59 -16.88 -29.66
CA ALA A 198 -20.16 -16.92 -29.37
C ALA A 198 -19.73 -18.29 -28.79
N LYS A 199 -18.50 -18.69 -29.11
CA LYS A 199 -17.86 -19.83 -28.45
C LYS A 199 -17.64 -19.52 -26.97
N TYR A 200 -17.92 -20.49 -26.11
CA TYR A 200 -17.77 -20.36 -24.66
C TYR A 200 -17.15 -21.62 -24.05
N VAL A 201 -16.55 -21.47 -22.87
CA VAL A 201 -15.98 -22.58 -22.11
C VAL A 201 -17.11 -23.44 -21.55
N ARG A 202 -17.12 -24.73 -21.90
CA ARG A 202 -18.13 -25.70 -21.48
C ARG A 202 -17.71 -26.35 -20.16
N ARG A 203 -18.71 -26.66 -19.32
CA ARG A 203 -18.49 -27.31 -18.02
C ARG A 203 -18.24 -28.82 -18.14
N ASP A 204 -18.96 -29.47 -19.06
CA ASP A 204 -19.12 -30.94 -19.07
C ASP A 204 -18.73 -31.60 -20.41
N ALA A 205 -18.02 -30.88 -21.29
CA ALA A 205 -17.64 -31.36 -22.63
C ALA A 205 -16.19 -31.01 -22.96
N ALA A 206 -15.62 -31.70 -23.96
CA ALA A 206 -14.34 -31.31 -24.53
C ALA A 206 -14.43 -29.86 -25.03
N ASN A 207 -13.67 -28.97 -24.40
CA ASN A 207 -13.58 -27.58 -24.82
C ASN A 207 -12.98 -27.50 -26.23
N PRO A 208 -13.34 -26.47 -27.02
CA PRO A 208 -12.66 -26.17 -28.28
C PRO A 208 -11.14 -26.27 -28.09
N SER A 209 -10.44 -26.96 -29.01
CA SER A 209 -9.00 -27.24 -28.89
C SER A 209 -8.18 -25.97 -28.69
N GLU A 210 -8.62 -24.87 -29.30
CA GLU A 210 -8.04 -23.54 -29.16
C GLU A 210 -8.03 -23.00 -27.72
N PHE A 211 -8.96 -23.43 -26.84
CA PHE A 211 -9.03 -23.02 -25.43
C PHE A 211 -8.22 -23.90 -24.48
N ASN A 212 -7.63 -25.00 -24.97
CA ASN A 212 -6.79 -25.89 -24.17
C ASN A 212 -5.30 -25.46 -24.20
N ARG A 213 -5.00 -24.29 -24.75
CA ARG A 213 -3.63 -23.82 -24.98
C ARG A 213 -3.08 -23.06 -23.77
N THR A 214 -2.00 -23.54 -23.17
CA THR A 214 -1.36 -22.93 -21.98
C THR A 214 -0.25 -21.92 -22.29
N THR A 215 0.05 -21.67 -23.58
CA THR A 215 1.19 -20.84 -24.03
C THR A 215 0.91 -19.33 -24.02
N GLY A 216 -0.11 -18.87 -23.31
CA GLY A 216 -0.59 -17.49 -23.35
C GLY A 216 -1.63 -17.23 -22.29
N SER A 217 -2.39 -16.15 -22.45
CA SER A 217 -3.57 -15.87 -21.68
C SER A 217 -4.76 -15.51 -22.53
N PHE A 218 -5.90 -16.03 -22.13
CA PHE A 218 -7.21 -15.64 -22.59
C PHE A 218 -7.74 -14.49 -21.75
N PHE A 219 -8.28 -13.49 -22.41
CA PHE A 219 -9.05 -12.41 -21.81
C PHE A 219 -10.51 -12.69 -22.11
N TYR A 220 -11.29 -12.91 -21.06
CA TYR A 220 -12.63 -13.46 -21.17
C TYR A 220 -13.67 -12.51 -20.60
N MET A 221 -14.91 -12.71 -21.03
CA MET A 221 -16.10 -12.10 -20.46
C MET A 221 -16.93 -13.19 -19.79
N ILE A 222 -17.33 -13.01 -18.53
CA ILE A 222 -18.41 -13.76 -17.91
C ILE A 222 -19.68 -12.94 -18.03
N CYS A 223 -20.71 -13.55 -18.61
CA CYS A 223 -22.06 -13.01 -18.62
C CYS A 223 -22.92 -13.84 -17.67
N TYR A 224 -23.51 -13.18 -16.68
CA TYR A 224 -24.61 -13.71 -15.88
C TYR A 224 -25.91 -13.27 -16.54
N PHE A 225 -26.85 -14.20 -16.72
CA PHE A 225 -28.08 -13.96 -17.45
C PHE A 225 -29.25 -14.66 -16.77
N ASP A 226 -30.22 -13.88 -16.32
CA ASP A 226 -31.55 -14.37 -15.95
C ASP A 226 -32.51 -14.30 -17.15
N GLN A 227 -32.80 -15.47 -17.72
CA GLN A 227 -33.78 -15.63 -18.81
C GLN A 227 -35.22 -15.76 -18.31
N THR A 228 -35.41 -15.99 -17.01
CA THR A 228 -36.71 -16.29 -16.40
C THR A 228 -37.48 -15.03 -16.02
N SER A 229 -36.78 -13.91 -15.84
CA SER A 229 -37.39 -12.59 -15.62
C SER A 229 -38.07 -12.06 -16.89
N GLU A 230 -39.24 -11.43 -16.75
CA GLU A 230 -39.97 -10.76 -17.85
C GLU A 230 -39.10 -9.71 -18.56
N VAL A 231 -38.18 -9.08 -17.82
CA VAL A 231 -37.11 -8.24 -18.35
C VAL A 231 -35.78 -8.96 -18.13
N PRO A 232 -35.07 -9.36 -19.20
CA PRO A 232 -33.73 -9.94 -19.13
C PRO A 232 -32.79 -9.14 -18.21
N GLU A 233 -32.29 -9.77 -17.15
CA GLU A 233 -31.27 -9.17 -16.29
C GLU A 233 -29.88 -9.74 -16.64
N TYR A 234 -28.96 -8.85 -16.98
CA TYR A 234 -27.58 -9.19 -17.31
C TYR A 234 -26.60 -8.58 -16.29
N ALA A 235 -25.53 -9.31 -16.00
CA ALA A 235 -24.35 -8.75 -15.36
C ALA A 235 -23.08 -9.25 -16.06
N VAL A 236 -22.09 -8.36 -16.21
CA VAL A 236 -20.91 -8.62 -17.04
C VAL A 236 -19.63 -8.35 -16.26
N TYR A 237 -18.73 -9.33 -16.29
CA TYR A 237 -17.38 -9.26 -15.74
C TYR A 237 -16.35 -9.59 -16.82
N CYS A 238 -15.26 -8.83 -16.91
CA CYS A 238 -14.10 -9.18 -17.76
C CYS A 238 -12.91 -9.57 -16.90
N GLY A 239 -12.17 -10.62 -17.29
CA GLY A 239 -10.99 -11.09 -16.58
C GLY A 239 -9.96 -11.75 -17.49
N GLN A 240 -8.93 -12.36 -16.89
CA GLN A 240 -7.86 -13.07 -17.61
C GLN A 240 -7.61 -14.44 -16.99
N SER A 241 -7.28 -15.42 -17.82
CA SER A 241 -6.78 -16.73 -17.38
C SER A 241 -5.81 -17.35 -18.39
N VAL A 242 -4.85 -18.11 -17.90
CA VAL A 242 -3.97 -18.98 -18.70
C VAL A 242 -4.63 -20.34 -19.01
N ASP A 243 -5.65 -20.71 -18.25
CA ASP A 243 -6.44 -21.94 -18.38
C ASP A 243 -7.93 -21.63 -18.13
N PRO A 244 -8.70 -21.28 -19.18
CA PRO A 244 -10.10 -20.91 -19.06
C PRO A 244 -10.97 -22.01 -18.43
N THR A 245 -10.58 -23.28 -18.56
CA THR A 245 -11.34 -24.42 -18.02
C THR A 245 -11.20 -24.46 -16.50
N LYS A 246 -9.95 -24.45 -16.02
CA LYS A 246 -9.65 -24.39 -14.58
C LYS A 246 -10.23 -23.12 -13.96
N ARG A 247 -10.18 -22.01 -14.69
CA ARG A 247 -10.78 -20.74 -14.27
C ARG A 247 -12.29 -20.83 -14.10
N LEU A 248 -13.00 -21.42 -15.07
CA LEU A 248 -14.44 -21.62 -14.97
C LEU A 248 -14.79 -22.51 -13.77
N GLN A 249 -13.99 -23.53 -13.47
CA GLN A 249 -14.16 -24.37 -12.28
C GLN A 249 -14.00 -23.58 -10.98
N GLN A 250 -13.02 -22.68 -10.90
CA GLN A 250 -12.85 -21.80 -9.74
C GLN A 250 -14.06 -20.87 -9.57
N HIS A 251 -14.55 -20.25 -10.65
CA HIS A 251 -15.78 -19.45 -10.59
C HIS A 251 -16.98 -20.28 -10.15
N ASN A 252 -17.13 -21.52 -10.63
CA ASN A 252 -18.18 -22.43 -10.16
C ASN A 252 -18.09 -22.65 -8.65
N GLN A 253 -16.90 -22.99 -8.14
CA GLN A 253 -16.70 -23.21 -6.71
C GLN A 253 -17.07 -21.98 -5.88
N SER A 254 -16.62 -20.79 -6.30
CA SER A 254 -16.94 -19.53 -5.61
C SER A 254 -18.43 -19.17 -5.66
N LEU A 255 -19.10 -19.43 -6.79
CA LEU A 255 -20.53 -19.16 -6.96
C LEU A 255 -21.42 -20.15 -6.21
N MET A 256 -20.94 -21.38 -5.99
CA MET A 256 -21.68 -22.42 -5.28
C MET A 256 -21.35 -22.49 -3.78
N SER A 257 -20.31 -21.78 -3.31
CA SER A 257 -19.98 -21.73 -1.88
C SER A 257 -20.98 -20.88 -1.10
N ASP A 258 -21.36 -21.39 0.07
CA ASP A 258 -22.12 -20.67 1.10
C ASP A 258 -21.24 -19.69 1.90
N ASP A 259 -19.93 -19.73 1.71
CA ASP A 259 -19.01 -18.79 2.34
C ASP A 259 -19.35 -17.35 1.93
N ASN A 260 -19.07 -16.43 2.84
CA ASN A 260 -19.10 -15.00 2.57
C ASN A 260 -17.95 -14.62 1.62
N ASP A 261 -18.06 -15.01 0.34
CA ASP A 261 -17.12 -14.56 -0.69
C ASP A 261 -17.14 -13.03 -0.76
N ILE A 262 -15.95 -12.45 -0.76
CA ILE A 262 -15.72 -11.01 -0.67
C ILE A 262 -15.40 -10.44 -2.06
N VAL A 263 -15.28 -11.28 -3.09
CA VAL A 263 -15.18 -10.84 -4.49
C VAL A 263 -16.56 -10.41 -5.00
N ALA A 264 -16.67 -9.18 -5.50
CA ALA A 264 -17.95 -8.52 -5.69
C ALA A 264 -18.78 -9.09 -6.86
N HIS A 265 -18.16 -9.51 -7.97
CA HIS A 265 -18.91 -10.08 -9.10
C HIS A 265 -19.51 -11.44 -8.75
N HIS A 266 -18.88 -12.24 -7.87
CA HIS A 266 -19.48 -13.47 -7.37
C HIS A 266 -20.74 -13.22 -6.54
N LYS A 267 -20.80 -12.11 -5.77
CA LYS A 267 -22.02 -11.71 -5.06
C LYS A 267 -23.15 -11.38 -6.04
N ILE A 268 -22.85 -10.62 -7.09
CA ILE A 268 -23.81 -10.26 -8.15
C ILE A 268 -24.25 -11.51 -8.91
N GLY A 269 -23.30 -12.38 -9.28
CA GLY A 269 -23.55 -13.64 -9.94
C GLY A 269 -24.48 -14.55 -9.11
N ARG A 270 -24.19 -14.76 -7.82
CA ARG A 270 -25.04 -15.53 -6.91
C ARG A 270 -26.46 -14.97 -6.83
N LYS A 271 -26.63 -13.65 -6.82
CA LYS A 271 -27.96 -13.01 -6.83
C LYS A 271 -28.76 -13.37 -8.08
N ILE A 272 -28.13 -13.36 -9.25
CA ILE A 272 -28.77 -13.75 -10.53
C ILE A 272 -29.08 -15.25 -10.55
N LEU A 273 -28.13 -16.09 -10.12
CA LEU A 273 -28.33 -17.55 -10.09
C LEU A 273 -29.46 -17.97 -9.13
N ARG A 274 -29.61 -17.30 -7.98
CA ARG A 274 -30.71 -17.54 -7.03
C ARG A 274 -32.10 -17.25 -7.61
N LYS A 275 -32.19 -16.43 -8.66
CA LYS A 275 -33.44 -16.17 -9.39
C LYS A 275 -33.77 -17.23 -10.46
N GLY A 276 -32.91 -18.23 -10.64
CA GLY A 276 -33.02 -19.21 -11.73
C GLY A 276 -32.20 -18.83 -12.97
N GLY A 277 -31.39 -17.78 -12.91
CA GLY A 277 -30.47 -17.41 -13.97
C GLY A 277 -29.31 -18.39 -14.16
N ASN A 278 -28.50 -18.16 -15.19
CA ASN A 278 -27.31 -18.95 -15.52
C ASN A 278 -26.12 -18.04 -15.86
N TYR A 279 -24.96 -18.61 -16.12
CA TYR A 279 -23.79 -17.86 -16.54
C TYR A 279 -22.88 -18.64 -17.50
N ARG A 280 -22.20 -17.91 -18.40
CA ARG A 280 -21.24 -18.44 -19.38
C ARG A 280 -19.97 -17.60 -19.41
N MET A 281 -18.83 -18.26 -19.66
CA MET A 281 -17.53 -17.62 -19.86
C MET A 281 -17.13 -17.67 -21.34
N PHE A 282 -16.91 -16.51 -21.93
CA PHE A 282 -16.57 -16.31 -23.34
C PHE A 282 -15.13 -15.80 -23.46
N PRO A 283 -14.19 -16.62 -23.92
CA PRO A 283 -12.86 -16.12 -24.29
C PRO A 283 -12.99 -15.12 -25.45
N ILE A 284 -12.60 -13.87 -25.23
CA ILE A 284 -12.76 -12.79 -26.23
C ILE A 284 -11.47 -12.61 -27.03
N THR A 285 -10.32 -12.52 -26.38
CA THR A 285 -9.03 -12.41 -27.07
C THR A 285 -7.96 -13.24 -26.37
N PHE A 286 -6.87 -13.53 -27.06
CA PHE A 286 -5.74 -14.31 -26.57
C PHE A 286 -4.44 -13.57 -26.86
N ILE A 287 -3.53 -13.50 -25.87
CA ILE A 287 -2.18 -12.97 -26.07
C ILE A 287 -1.17 -14.05 -25.70
N SER A 288 -0.22 -14.30 -26.58
CA SER A 288 0.86 -15.28 -26.37
C SER A 288 1.83 -14.81 -25.28
N ARG A 289 2.31 -15.73 -24.42
CA ARG A 289 3.40 -15.43 -23.45
C ARG A 289 4.70 -15.03 -24.15
N MET A 290 4.85 -15.37 -25.43
CA MET A 290 6.01 -15.00 -26.26
C MET A 290 5.94 -13.57 -26.79
N ALA A 291 4.83 -12.85 -26.58
CA ALA A 291 4.72 -11.46 -26.96
C ALA A 291 5.68 -10.59 -26.11
N ASN A 292 6.38 -9.67 -26.77
CA ASN A 292 7.20 -8.69 -26.06
C ASN A 292 6.33 -7.87 -25.10
N ASP A 293 6.83 -7.64 -23.87
CA ASP A 293 6.06 -6.93 -22.82
C ASP A 293 4.70 -7.59 -22.48
N TYR A 294 4.56 -8.91 -22.65
CA TYR A 294 3.34 -9.70 -22.40
C TYR A 294 2.54 -9.29 -21.15
N SER A 295 3.20 -9.12 -19.99
CA SER A 295 2.51 -8.77 -18.74
C SER A 295 1.84 -7.39 -18.78
N VAL A 296 2.48 -6.42 -19.45
CA VAL A 296 1.97 -5.06 -19.65
C VAL A 296 0.88 -5.06 -20.72
N MET A 297 1.08 -5.77 -21.83
CA MET A 297 0.07 -5.95 -22.87
C MET A 297 -1.20 -6.56 -22.30
N GLY A 298 -1.07 -7.58 -21.46
CA GLY A 298 -2.22 -8.21 -20.83
C GLY A 298 -3.03 -7.24 -19.95
N ALA A 299 -2.39 -6.34 -19.20
CA ALA A 299 -3.13 -5.36 -18.38
C ALA A 299 -3.96 -4.42 -19.24
N TRP A 300 -3.38 -3.97 -20.35
CA TRP A 300 -4.09 -3.11 -21.30
C TRP A 300 -5.19 -3.87 -22.06
N ALA A 301 -4.98 -5.13 -22.41
CA ALA A 301 -6.00 -5.96 -23.06
C ALA A 301 -7.21 -6.19 -22.15
N GLU A 302 -6.97 -6.51 -20.87
CA GLU A 302 -8.02 -6.67 -19.86
C GLU A 302 -8.79 -5.35 -19.66
N LEU A 303 -8.09 -4.22 -19.49
CA LEU A 303 -8.72 -2.91 -19.38
C LEU A 303 -9.50 -2.53 -20.64
N THR A 304 -8.98 -2.86 -21.83
CA THR A 304 -9.65 -2.57 -23.11
C THR A 304 -11.00 -3.28 -23.20
N LEU A 305 -11.11 -4.54 -22.77
CA LEU A 305 -12.40 -5.22 -22.70
C LEU A 305 -13.34 -4.54 -21.71
N ILE A 306 -12.83 -4.14 -20.53
CA ILE A 306 -13.64 -3.44 -19.52
C ILE A 306 -14.21 -2.12 -20.08
N ILE A 307 -13.41 -1.35 -20.84
CA ILE A 307 -13.87 -0.10 -21.47
C ILE A 307 -14.78 -0.37 -22.67
N LEU A 308 -14.48 -1.39 -23.48
CA LEU A 308 -15.27 -1.74 -24.66
C LEU A 308 -16.69 -2.14 -24.24
N PHE A 309 -16.83 -2.96 -23.21
CA PHE A 309 -18.12 -3.35 -22.64
C PHE A 309 -18.67 -2.35 -21.61
N GLU A 310 -17.90 -1.35 -21.18
CA GLU A 310 -18.28 -0.39 -20.14
C GLU A 310 -18.69 -1.07 -18.81
N CYS A 311 -18.02 -2.17 -18.46
CA CYS A 311 -18.44 -3.06 -17.37
C CYS A 311 -17.75 -2.79 -16.03
N PHE A 312 -17.19 -1.58 -15.84
CA PHE A 312 -16.87 -1.12 -14.49
C PHE A 312 -18.13 -1.14 -13.64
N ASN A 313 -17.96 -1.54 -12.39
CA ASN A 313 -19.04 -1.52 -11.44
C ASN A 313 -19.42 -0.06 -11.14
N PRO A 314 -20.71 0.30 -11.15
CA PRO A 314 -21.15 1.67 -10.90
C PRO A 314 -20.61 2.27 -9.59
N PHE A 315 -20.51 1.45 -8.53
CA PHE A 315 -19.97 1.88 -7.23
C PHE A 315 -18.46 2.18 -7.26
N MET A 316 -17.72 1.61 -8.22
CA MET A 316 -16.31 1.96 -8.46
C MET A 316 -16.18 3.34 -9.12
N LEU A 317 -17.18 3.75 -9.91
CA LEU A 317 -17.18 5.02 -10.63
C LEU A 317 -17.69 6.17 -9.74
N THR A 318 -18.70 5.89 -8.91
CA THR A 318 -19.33 6.89 -8.03
C THR A 318 -19.71 6.29 -6.66
N ILE A 319 -19.35 6.97 -5.57
CA ILE A 319 -19.60 6.51 -4.17
C ILE A 319 -21.07 6.64 -3.75
N GLU A 320 -21.84 7.51 -4.40
CA GLU A 320 -23.19 7.90 -3.97
C GLU A 320 -24.17 6.70 -3.91
N GLU A 321 -24.11 5.79 -4.90
CA GLU A 321 -24.98 4.61 -4.97
C GLU A 321 -24.65 3.52 -3.92
N TYR A 322 -23.42 3.48 -3.38
CA TYR A 322 -23.06 2.55 -2.29
C TYR A 322 -23.81 2.88 -1.00
N ARG A 323 -24.04 4.18 -0.72
CA ARG A 323 -24.73 4.64 0.50
C ARG A 323 -26.18 4.17 0.53
N GLU A 324 -26.85 4.14 -0.62
CA GLU A 324 -28.26 3.75 -0.73
C GLU A 324 -28.47 2.23 -0.63
N GLN A 325 -27.55 1.42 -1.17
CA GLN A 325 -27.71 -0.04 -1.19
C GLN A 325 -27.15 -0.76 0.04
N SER A 326 -26.29 -0.11 0.84
CA SER A 326 -25.79 -0.68 2.09
C SER A 326 -26.86 -0.86 3.17
N GLY A 327 -28.07 -0.34 2.96
CA GLY A 327 -29.17 -0.39 3.94
C GLY A 327 -28.90 0.40 5.23
N LEU A 328 -27.77 1.12 5.29
CA LEU A 328 -27.41 2.02 6.37
C LEU A 328 -28.11 3.35 6.11
N ALA A 329 -29.40 3.43 6.45
CA ALA A 329 -30.02 4.73 6.63
C ALA A 329 -29.18 5.49 7.68
N PRO A 330 -28.73 6.74 7.40
CA PRO A 330 -27.96 7.50 8.38
C PRO A 330 -28.90 7.81 9.54
N SER A 331 -28.77 7.02 10.60
CA SER A 331 -29.67 7.05 11.76
C SER A 331 -29.20 8.03 12.83
N SER A 332 -27.98 8.57 12.65
CA SER A 332 -27.32 9.39 13.65
C SER A 332 -26.31 10.37 13.02
N SER A 333 -26.01 11.47 13.73
CA SER A 333 -24.92 12.39 13.36
C SER A 333 -23.53 11.71 13.38
N THR A 334 -23.42 10.53 13.97
CA THR A 334 -22.25 9.63 13.91
C THR A 334 -22.07 8.97 12.54
N ASP A 335 -23.14 8.75 11.76
CA ASP A 335 -23.07 8.24 10.38
C ASP A 335 -22.64 9.31 9.36
N LEU A 336 -22.68 10.60 9.75
CA LEU A 336 -22.10 11.71 8.98
C LEU A 336 -20.57 11.76 9.08
N VAL A 337 -19.98 11.01 10.03
CA VAL A 337 -18.55 10.71 10.04
C VAL A 337 -18.33 9.57 9.05
N ILE A 338 -18.40 9.93 7.77
CA ILE A 338 -17.78 9.18 6.66
C ILE A 338 -16.48 8.59 7.20
N ASN A 339 -16.24 7.27 7.06
CA ASN A 339 -14.89 6.74 7.28
C ASN A 339 -14.00 7.35 6.18
N PRO A 340 -13.33 8.48 6.44
CA PRO A 340 -12.80 9.36 5.39
C PRO A 340 -11.77 8.59 4.56
N ASP A 341 -11.11 7.64 5.22
CA ASP A 341 -10.06 6.79 4.71
C ASP A 341 -10.53 5.76 3.67
N ARG A 342 -11.76 5.26 3.72
CA ARG A 342 -12.27 4.36 2.67
C ARG A 342 -12.63 5.12 1.40
N GLU A 343 -13.21 6.30 1.58
CA GLU A 343 -13.44 7.27 0.51
C GLU A 343 -12.10 7.77 -0.07
N THR A 344 -11.05 7.92 0.74
CA THR A 344 -9.66 8.19 0.31
C THR A 344 -9.19 7.19 -0.72
N PHE A 345 -9.22 5.90 -0.41
CA PHE A 345 -8.61 4.90 -1.28
C PHE A 345 -9.35 4.78 -2.61
N HIS A 346 -10.68 4.90 -2.57
CA HIS A 346 -11.49 4.93 -3.78
C HIS A 346 -11.17 6.14 -4.66
N LYS A 347 -11.13 7.34 -4.07
CA LYS A 347 -10.90 8.61 -4.77
C LYS A 347 -9.44 8.90 -5.12
N ALA A 348 -8.47 8.25 -4.49
CA ALA A 348 -7.05 8.47 -4.73
C ALA A 348 -6.42 7.49 -5.73
N TRP A 349 -7.04 6.32 -5.94
CA TRP A 349 -6.47 5.23 -6.75
C TRP A 349 -7.32 4.84 -7.96
N SER A 350 -8.28 3.95 -7.76
CA SER A 350 -8.90 3.22 -8.87
C SER A 350 -9.98 4.03 -9.58
N SER A 351 -10.74 4.85 -8.85
CA SER A 351 -11.87 5.57 -9.41
C SER A 351 -11.47 6.66 -10.41
N PRO A 352 -10.48 7.55 -10.13
CA PRO A 352 -10.09 8.58 -11.10
C PRO A 352 -9.60 7.99 -12.43
N LEU A 353 -8.81 6.91 -12.37
CA LEU A 353 -8.31 6.25 -13.56
C LEU A 353 -9.42 5.50 -14.32
N ALA A 354 -10.31 4.79 -13.61
CA ALA A 354 -11.47 4.14 -14.21
C ALA A 354 -12.38 5.15 -14.91
N ASN A 355 -12.71 6.25 -14.23
CA ASN A 355 -13.52 7.33 -14.79
C ASN A 355 -12.86 7.96 -16.02
N ARG A 356 -11.56 8.29 -15.96
CA ARG A 356 -10.84 8.89 -17.11
C ARG A 356 -10.80 7.95 -18.32
N THR A 357 -10.44 6.68 -18.10
CA THR A 357 -10.33 5.71 -19.20
C THR A 357 -11.70 5.37 -19.80
N LEU A 358 -12.74 5.29 -18.98
CA LEU A 358 -14.12 5.11 -19.42
C LEU A 358 -14.66 6.33 -20.17
N GLU A 359 -14.36 7.55 -19.71
CA GLU A 359 -14.75 8.79 -20.37
C GLU A 359 -14.15 8.87 -21.78
N ILE A 360 -12.86 8.54 -21.93
CA ILE A 360 -12.20 8.45 -23.25
C ILE A 360 -12.95 7.46 -24.14
N GLY A 361 -13.22 6.25 -23.63
CA GLY A 361 -13.95 5.23 -24.38
C GLY A 361 -15.33 5.70 -24.85
N LYS A 362 -16.13 6.27 -23.94
CA LYS A 362 -17.48 6.79 -24.22
C LYS A 362 -17.47 7.93 -25.23
N ARG A 363 -16.60 8.92 -25.04
CA ARG A 363 -16.50 10.07 -25.96
C ARG A 363 -16.01 9.66 -27.34
N LEU A 364 -15.13 8.66 -27.44
CA LEU A 364 -14.73 8.10 -28.74
C LEU A 364 -15.88 7.38 -29.44
N LYS A 365 -16.68 6.59 -28.71
CA LYS A 365 -17.88 5.94 -29.27
C LYS A 365 -18.88 6.98 -29.79
N ALA A 366 -19.04 8.10 -29.07
CA ALA A 366 -19.90 9.21 -29.49
C ALA A 366 -19.26 10.17 -30.53
N SER A 367 -18.00 9.97 -30.91
CA SER A 367 -17.29 10.92 -31.79
C SER A 367 -17.71 10.84 -33.26
N ARG A 368 -18.27 9.71 -33.70
CA ARG A 368 -18.75 9.47 -35.07
C ARG A 368 -19.69 8.28 -35.13
N ALA A 369 -20.65 8.32 -36.07
CA ALA A 369 -21.66 7.26 -36.27
C ALA A 369 -21.07 5.85 -36.45
N ALA A 370 -19.93 5.72 -37.12
CA ALA A 370 -19.27 4.42 -37.32
C ALA A 370 -18.75 3.78 -36.01
N LEU A 371 -18.57 4.57 -34.95
CA LEU A 371 -18.12 4.10 -33.63
C LEU A 371 -19.25 4.00 -32.61
N GLU A 372 -20.37 4.69 -32.80
CA GLU A 372 -21.54 4.62 -31.90
C GLU A 372 -22.07 3.19 -31.75
N ARG A 373 -21.90 2.36 -32.78
CA ARG A 373 -22.21 0.93 -32.77
C ARG A 373 -21.40 0.10 -31.77
N PHE A 374 -20.38 0.66 -31.13
CA PHE A 374 -19.63 0.04 -30.04
C PHE A 374 -20.11 0.46 -28.63
N SER A 375 -21.13 1.30 -28.53
CA SER A 375 -21.83 1.54 -27.27
C SER A 375 -22.67 0.31 -26.90
N PRO A 376 -22.62 -0.16 -25.65
CA PRO A 376 -23.49 -1.25 -25.19
C PRO A 376 -24.96 -0.89 -25.41
N ARG A 377 -25.68 -1.76 -26.12
CA ARG A 377 -27.12 -1.60 -26.41
C ARG A 377 -28.00 -2.19 -25.31
N ASP A 378 -27.50 -3.25 -24.68
CA ASP A 378 -28.18 -3.92 -23.58
C ASP A 378 -27.98 -3.17 -22.27
N LYS A 379 -29.00 -3.19 -21.41
CA LYS A 379 -28.87 -2.77 -20.02
C LYS A 379 -28.30 -3.95 -19.22
N PHE A 380 -27.21 -3.71 -18.51
CA PHE A 380 -26.57 -4.72 -17.65
C PHE A 380 -25.88 -4.06 -16.45
N THR A 381 -25.56 -4.86 -15.44
CA THR A 381 -24.75 -4.43 -14.29
C THR A 381 -23.28 -4.76 -14.53
N GLY A 382 -22.42 -3.74 -14.58
CA GLY A 382 -20.97 -3.92 -14.61
C GLY A 382 -20.44 -4.52 -13.32
N CYS A 383 -19.50 -5.46 -13.43
CA CYS A 383 -18.96 -6.19 -12.28
C CYS A 383 -17.47 -5.99 -12.04
N ASN A 384 -16.76 -5.21 -12.86
CA ASN A 384 -15.33 -4.94 -12.67
C ASN A 384 -15.11 -3.81 -11.65
N TRP A 385 -14.36 -4.09 -10.60
CA TRP A 385 -14.13 -3.19 -9.46
C TRP A 385 -12.65 -2.79 -9.30
N ALA A 386 -11.92 -2.95 -10.39
CA ALA A 386 -10.49 -3.10 -10.46
C ALA A 386 -10.00 -2.43 -11.74
N VAL A 387 -8.90 -1.67 -11.68
CA VAL A 387 -8.23 -1.19 -12.90
C VAL A 387 -6.99 -2.06 -13.14
N PRO A 388 -6.99 -2.96 -14.13
CA PRO A 388 -5.93 -3.95 -14.31
C PRO A 388 -4.50 -3.38 -14.39
N VAL A 389 -4.34 -2.17 -14.93
CA VAL A 389 -3.05 -1.49 -15.04
C VAL A 389 -2.46 -1.02 -13.70
N LEU A 390 -3.27 -0.93 -12.64
CA LEU A 390 -2.83 -0.61 -11.27
C LEU A 390 -2.65 -1.86 -10.38
N GLU A 391 -3.33 -2.96 -10.71
CA GLU A 391 -3.42 -4.13 -9.82
C GLU A 391 -2.35 -5.18 -10.07
N ARG A 392 -1.80 -5.25 -11.29
CA ARG A 392 -0.73 -6.21 -11.54
C ARG A 392 0.50 -5.82 -10.75
N THR A 393 1.27 -6.83 -10.37
CA THR A 393 2.61 -6.69 -9.81
C THR A 393 3.59 -6.15 -10.87
N PHE A 394 3.34 -4.95 -11.38
CA PHE A 394 4.35 -4.06 -11.93
C PHE A 394 5.13 -3.50 -10.74
N MET A 395 6.00 -4.35 -10.20
CA MET A 395 6.69 -4.10 -8.94
C MET A 395 7.66 -2.91 -9.01
N ASP A 396 7.81 -2.31 -10.18
CA ASP A 396 8.68 -1.20 -10.52
C ASP A 396 8.10 0.19 -10.27
N SER A 397 6.84 0.35 -9.79
CA SER A 397 6.37 1.63 -9.22
C SER A 397 5.02 1.53 -8.48
N ASN A 398 4.98 0.84 -7.34
CA ASN A 398 3.78 0.84 -6.51
C ASN A 398 3.46 2.25 -5.98
N LEU A 399 2.20 2.69 -6.09
CA LEU A 399 1.72 3.90 -5.43
C LEU A 399 1.41 3.61 -3.96
N TRP A 400 2.08 4.34 -3.08
CA TRP A 400 1.85 4.36 -1.64
C TRP A 400 1.08 5.61 -1.26
N VAL A 401 -0.02 5.45 -0.54
CA VAL A 401 -0.75 6.58 0.06
C VAL A 401 -0.28 6.75 1.48
N GLN A 402 0.24 7.95 1.74
CA GLN A 402 0.63 8.42 3.05
C GLN A 402 -0.57 9.09 3.72
N THR A 403 -0.97 8.58 4.87
CA THR A 403 -1.86 9.26 5.83
C THR A 403 -1.07 9.65 7.07
N THR A 404 -1.54 10.67 7.80
CA THR A 404 -0.87 11.16 9.00
C THR A 404 -1.65 10.77 10.24
N ILE A 405 -1.00 10.08 11.18
CA ILE A 405 -1.53 9.83 12.52
C ILE A 405 -1.03 10.95 13.42
N LEU A 406 -1.96 11.69 14.01
CA LEU A 406 -1.67 12.83 14.89
C LEU A 406 -1.56 12.41 16.36
N ARG A 407 -0.84 13.24 17.13
CA ARG A 407 -0.87 13.26 18.60
C ARG A 407 -2.07 14.06 19.10
N ASN A 408 -2.27 14.04 20.41
CA ASN A 408 -3.31 14.84 21.08
C ASN A 408 -3.12 16.35 20.88
N ASP A 409 -1.89 16.82 20.67
CA ASP A 409 -1.57 18.21 20.36
C ASP A 409 -1.66 18.54 18.85
N LEU A 410 -2.24 17.63 18.06
CA LEU A 410 -2.39 17.74 16.60
C LEU A 410 -1.08 17.78 15.82
N THR A 411 0.07 17.47 16.44
CA THR A 411 1.32 17.29 15.72
C THR A 411 1.42 15.89 15.11
N PRO A 412 2.15 15.70 13.99
CA PRO A 412 2.38 14.37 13.43
C PRO A 412 3.08 13.45 14.44
N ARG A 413 2.43 12.34 14.80
CA ARG A 413 3.05 11.25 15.55
C ARG A 413 3.79 10.31 14.62
N MET A 414 3.11 9.91 13.55
CA MET A 414 3.52 8.83 12.65
C MET A 414 2.88 9.03 11.28
N TRP A 415 3.60 8.64 10.24
CA TRP A 415 3.06 8.51 8.90
C TRP A 415 2.76 7.04 8.61
N GLN A 416 1.56 6.77 8.13
CA GLN A 416 1.13 5.43 7.73
C GLN A 416 1.07 5.38 6.20
N PHE A 417 1.67 4.36 5.61
CA PHE A 417 1.76 4.15 4.19
C PHE A 417 1.02 2.86 3.82
N ARG A 418 0.05 2.99 2.93
CA ARG A 418 -0.75 1.87 2.41
C ARG A 418 -0.60 1.78 0.90
N THR A 419 -0.60 0.56 0.38
CA THR A 419 -0.57 0.25 -1.06
C THR A 419 -1.73 -0.70 -1.39
N HIS A 420 -1.98 -1.00 -2.67
CA HIS A 420 -2.91 -2.07 -3.04
C HIS A 420 -2.62 -3.40 -2.32
N PRO A 421 -3.66 -4.16 -1.92
CA PRO A 421 -3.49 -5.49 -1.33
C PRO A 421 -2.66 -6.40 -2.23
N ARG A 422 -1.85 -7.26 -1.60
CA ARG A 422 -0.89 -8.14 -2.26
C ARG A 422 -1.30 -9.59 -2.11
N ARG A 423 -0.89 -10.41 -3.07
CA ARG A 423 -0.98 -11.87 -2.95
C ARG A 423 0.27 -12.43 -2.33
N VAL A 424 0.06 -13.42 -1.46
CA VAL A 424 1.11 -14.25 -0.91
C VAL A 424 1.60 -15.23 -1.98
N GLN A 425 2.91 -15.25 -2.21
CA GLN A 425 3.57 -16.09 -3.21
C GLN A 425 3.79 -17.53 -2.69
N GLY A 426 4.31 -18.41 -3.56
CA GLY A 426 4.46 -19.85 -3.27
C GLY A 426 5.29 -20.16 -2.04
N ASP A 427 6.30 -19.36 -1.75
CA ASP A 427 7.18 -19.45 -0.59
C ASP A 427 6.64 -18.69 0.64
N ARG A 428 5.34 -18.41 0.67
CA ARG A 428 4.65 -17.66 1.74
C ARG A 428 5.29 -16.30 2.01
N GLN A 429 5.71 -15.61 0.96
CA GLN A 429 6.23 -14.25 1.08
C GLN A 429 5.39 -13.26 0.30
N VAL A 430 5.56 -11.98 0.62
CA VAL A 430 5.03 -10.86 -0.15
C VAL A 430 6.18 -9.99 -0.61
N ILE A 431 6.25 -9.72 -1.91
CA ILE A 431 7.18 -8.72 -2.43
C ILE A 431 6.57 -7.34 -2.19
N VAL A 432 7.22 -6.53 -1.35
CA VAL A 432 6.74 -5.20 -0.97
C VAL A 432 7.34 -4.13 -1.86
N PHE A 433 8.63 -4.23 -2.14
CA PHE A 433 9.36 -3.30 -3.01
C PHE A 433 10.31 -4.03 -3.96
N ILE A 434 10.56 -3.43 -5.13
CA ILE A 434 11.60 -3.80 -6.07
C ILE A 434 12.39 -2.56 -6.48
N GLY A 435 13.70 -2.69 -6.65
CA GLY A 435 14.58 -1.64 -7.15
C GLY A 435 14.77 -1.67 -8.68
N THR A 436 15.60 -0.76 -9.19
CA THR A 436 15.84 -0.64 -10.63
C THR A 436 16.49 -1.89 -11.23
N ARG A 437 16.04 -2.23 -12.44
CA ARG A 437 16.58 -3.33 -13.26
C ARG A 437 17.63 -2.87 -14.27
N ASN A 438 18.07 -1.61 -14.22
CA ASN A 438 19.09 -1.07 -15.12
C ASN A 438 20.35 -1.96 -15.07
N VAL A 439 20.74 -2.53 -16.21
CA VAL A 439 21.87 -3.47 -16.32
C VAL A 439 23.16 -2.87 -15.79
N HIS A 440 23.36 -1.56 -15.91
CA HIS A 440 24.56 -0.83 -15.49
C HIS A 440 24.51 -0.36 -14.02
N ALA A 441 23.35 -0.39 -13.37
CA ALA A 441 23.18 0.11 -12.00
C ALA A 441 22.04 -0.61 -11.28
N LYS A 442 22.08 -1.95 -11.27
CA LYS A 442 21.06 -2.77 -10.60
C LYS A 442 21.03 -2.46 -9.10
N THR A 443 19.83 -2.26 -8.55
CA THR A 443 19.65 -2.06 -7.11
C THR A 443 20.02 -3.34 -6.34
N VAL A 444 20.69 -3.18 -5.21
CA VAL A 444 21.12 -4.27 -4.32
C VAL A 444 20.76 -3.94 -2.86
N PRO A 445 20.06 -4.83 -2.11
CA PRO A 445 19.30 -5.97 -2.62
C PRO A 445 18.20 -5.54 -3.60
N ARG A 446 17.93 -6.39 -4.59
CA ARG A 446 16.98 -6.11 -5.69
C ARG A 446 15.55 -5.89 -5.23
N ALA A 447 15.14 -6.54 -4.16
CA ALA A 447 13.78 -6.50 -3.66
C ALA A 447 13.77 -6.52 -2.14
N PHE A 448 12.71 -5.97 -1.55
CA PHE A 448 12.34 -6.24 -0.17
C PHE A 448 11.15 -7.20 -0.18
N LYS A 449 11.39 -8.39 0.38
CA LYS A 449 10.41 -9.46 0.49
C LYS A 449 10.13 -9.72 1.96
N VAL A 450 8.85 -9.82 2.28
CA VAL A 450 8.35 -10.06 3.63
C VAL A 450 7.94 -11.52 3.74
N PRO A 451 8.65 -12.35 4.54
CA PRO A 451 8.24 -13.72 4.81
C PRO A 451 7.06 -13.76 5.78
N LEU A 452 6.09 -14.65 5.53
CA LEU A 452 4.91 -14.89 6.36
C LEU A 452 4.92 -16.35 6.87
N PRO A 453 5.77 -16.66 7.87
CA PRO A 453 5.97 -18.04 8.33
C PRO A 453 4.70 -18.63 8.92
N LEU A 454 4.49 -19.94 8.73
CA LEU A 454 3.30 -20.67 9.21
C LEU A 454 3.11 -20.56 10.72
N THR A 455 4.20 -20.54 11.48
CA THR A 455 4.19 -20.41 12.94
C THR A 455 3.62 -19.07 13.43
N ILE A 456 3.71 -18.02 12.62
CA ILE A 456 3.23 -16.67 12.95
C ILE A 456 1.91 -16.37 12.25
N PHE A 457 1.72 -16.86 11.01
CA PHE A 457 0.54 -16.58 10.18
C PHE A 457 -0.16 -17.88 9.74
N PRO A 458 -0.78 -18.65 10.66
CA PRO A 458 -1.28 -19.99 10.37
C PRO A 458 -2.36 -20.04 9.28
N SER A 459 -3.25 -19.05 9.23
CA SER A 459 -4.35 -18.95 8.26
C SER A 459 -3.93 -18.41 6.89
N VAL A 460 -2.75 -17.79 6.79
CA VAL A 460 -2.28 -17.20 5.53
C VAL A 460 -1.62 -18.30 4.68
N LYS A 461 -2.16 -18.51 3.47
CA LYS A 461 -1.72 -19.54 2.51
C LYS A 461 -1.23 -18.88 1.22
N LYS A 462 -0.61 -19.66 0.33
CA LYS A 462 -0.31 -19.19 -1.04
C LYS A 462 -1.61 -18.67 -1.68
N GLY A 463 -1.54 -17.52 -2.33
CA GLY A 463 -2.69 -16.89 -2.98
C GLY A 463 -3.59 -16.08 -2.04
N SER A 464 -3.47 -16.23 -0.71
CA SER A 464 -4.14 -15.35 0.26
C SER A 464 -3.78 -13.90 -0.04
N ILE A 465 -4.74 -13.02 0.23
CA ILE A 465 -4.55 -11.59 0.05
C ILE A 465 -4.25 -10.97 1.40
N VAL A 466 -3.20 -10.16 1.43
CA VAL A 466 -2.78 -9.45 2.62
C VAL A 466 -2.51 -7.98 2.27
N ASN A 467 -2.74 -7.11 3.23
CA ASN A 467 -2.31 -5.72 3.15
C ASN A 467 -0.97 -5.57 3.87
N VAL A 468 -0.02 -4.89 3.25
CA VAL A 468 1.22 -4.50 3.92
C VAL A 468 1.15 -3.01 4.20
N VAL A 469 1.12 -2.68 5.48
CA VAL A 469 1.09 -1.30 5.98
C VAL A 469 2.46 -0.98 6.57
N ILE A 470 3.05 0.11 6.13
CA ILE A 470 4.33 0.59 6.65
C ILE A 470 4.07 1.84 7.48
N GLU A 471 4.58 1.86 8.69
CA GLU A 471 4.43 2.94 9.65
C GLU A 471 5.80 3.54 9.96
N ILE A 472 5.92 4.86 9.89
CA ILE A 472 7.17 5.58 10.14
C ILE A 472 6.91 6.66 11.18
N MET A 473 7.64 6.62 12.31
CA MET A 473 7.58 7.68 13.32
C MET A 473 7.97 9.02 12.71
N ALA A 474 7.17 10.06 12.93
CA ALA A 474 7.40 11.38 12.33
C ALA A 474 8.67 12.04 12.89
N ASN A 475 8.90 11.90 14.20
CA ASN A 475 10.11 12.36 14.88
C ASN A 475 11.27 11.36 14.68
N PRO A 476 12.41 11.78 14.10
CA PRO A 476 13.57 10.90 13.90
C PRO A 476 14.18 10.32 15.19
N ALA A 477 13.98 10.98 16.34
CA ALA A 477 14.51 10.52 17.62
C ALA A 477 13.67 9.38 18.24
N GLU A 478 12.44 9.17 17.77
CA GLU A 478 11.50 8.23 18.36
C GLU A 478 11.57 6.86 17.70
N LYS A 479 11.51 5.82 18.54
CA LYS A 479 11.43 4.42 18.11
C LYS A 479 9.96 4.04 17.89
N HIS A 480 9.71 3.26 16.85
CA HIS A 480 8.39 2.67 16.64
C HIS A 480 8.03 1.76 17.82
N PRO A 481 6.76 1.69 18.28
CA PRO A 481 6.39 0.77 19.37
C PRO A 481 6.61 -0.72 19.02
N TYR A 482 6.50 -1.05 17.74
CA TYR A 482 6.68 -2.39 17.17
C TYR A 482 7.65 -2.31 15.98
N PRO A 483 8.95 -2.03 16.22
CA PRO A 483 9.89 -1.82 15.12
C PRO A 483 10.10 -3.11 14.34
N TYR A 484 10.30 -2.98 13.03
CA TYR A 484 10.63 -4.10 12.17
C TYR A 484 12.01 -4.67 12.50
N VAL A 485 12.99 -3.81 12.81
CA VAL A 485 14.32 -4.27 13.26
C VAL A 485 14.62 -3.69 14.63
N GLU A 486 14.78 -4.58 15.61
CA GLU A 486 15.16 -4.25 16.98
C GLU A 486 16.69 -4.18 17.09
N ILE A 487 17.26 -3.07 16.58
CA ILE A 487 18.71 -2.82 16.63
C ILE A 487 19.07 -1.96 17.84
N PRO A 488 20.31 -2.12 18.38
CA PRO A 488 20.79 -1.23 19.42
C PRO A 488 20.99 0.20 18.88
N ALA A 489 20.85 1.20 19.75
CA ALA A 489 20.67 2.58 19.33
C ALA A 489 21.88 3.24 18.64
N ILE A 490 23.10 2.72 18.84
CA ILE A 490 24.36 3.35 18.39
C ILE A 490 25.13 2.44 17.43
N GLY A 491 24.81 2.39 16.15
CA GLY A 491 25.46 1.42 15.25
C GLY A 491 26.69 1.94 14.52
N PRO A 492 27.12 1.21 13.48
CA PRO A 492 28.27 1.59 12.67
C PRO A 492 28.02 2.84 11.81
N PHE A 493 26.76 3.24 11.60
CA PHE A 493 26.40 4.39 10.76
C PHE A 493 25.81 5.54 11.59
N ASP A 494 26.08 6.77 11.17
CA ASP A 494 25.52 7.98 11.80
C ASP A 494 23.98 8.03 11.79
N CYS A 495 23.33 7.44 10.78
CA CYS A 495 21.89 7.33 10.68
C CYS A 495 21.32 6.00 11.22
N TRP A 496 22.08 5.26 12.04
CA TRP A 496 21.72 3.89 12.44
C TRP A 496 20.32 3.77 13.07
N ARG A 497 20.03 4.64 14.04
CA ARG A 497 18.79 4.63 14.82
C ARG A 497 17.54 4.88 13.98
N GLU A 498 17.68 5.47 12.79
CA GLU A 498 16.56 5.75 11.88
C GLU A 498 15.76 4.49 11.54
N ALA A 499 16.42 3.33 11.43
CA ALA A 499 15.75 2.07 11.12
C ALA A 499 14.75 1.63 12.20
N SER A 500 14.93 2.07 13.45
CA SER A 500 14.02 1.76 14.55
C SER A 500 12.68 2.52 14.47
N ARG A 501 12.56 3.50 13.55
CA ARG A 501 11.33 4.26 13.28
C ARG A 501 10.31 3.48 12.46
N VAL A 502 10.72 2.41 11.80
CA VAL A 502 9.90 1.67 10.82
C VAL A 502 9.17 0.52 11.50
N GLY A 503 7.85 0.55 11.47
CA GLY A 503 6.97 -0.58 11.75
C GLY A 503 6.43 -1.17 10.45
N ILE A 504 6.30 -2.49 10.39
CA ILE A 504 5.65 -3.17 9.25
C ILE A 504 4.52 -4.02 9.82
N ARG A 505 3.29 -3.73 9.38
CA ARG A 505 2.08 -4.42 9.82
C ARG A 505 1.45 -5.17 8.64
N VAL A 506 1.14 -6.43 8.87
CA VAL A 506 0.44 -7.28 7.90
C VAL A 506 -1.01 -7.39 8.35
N GLU A 507 -1.94 -6.96 7.51
CA GLU A 507 -3.38 -7.13 7.72
C GLU A 507 -3.87 -8.26 6.81
N PHE A 508 -4.57 -9.24 7.38
CA PHE A 508 -4.99 -10.45 6.67
C PHE A 508 -6.37 -10.91 7.15
N LEU A 509 -7.07 -11.62 6.27
CA LEU A 509 -8.35 -12.23 6.57
C LEU A 509 -8.14 -13.66 7.07
N GLU A 510 -8.72 -14.00 8.20
CA GLU A 510 -8.75 -15.38 8.69
C GLU A 510 -9.84 -16.20 8.01
N ASP A 511 -9.71 -17.53 8.02
CA ASP A 511 -10.66 -18.49 7.44
C ASP A 511 -12.11 -18.30 7.96
N GLY A 512 -12.31 -17.65 9.12
CA GLY A 512 -13.62 -17.30 9.69
C GLY A 512 -14.21 -15.94 9.24
N GLY A 513 -13.58 -15.24 8.30
CA GLY A 513 -14.05 -13.94 7.78
C GLY A 513 -13.70 -12.72 8.66
N THR A 514 -12.95 -12.93 9.75
CA THR A 514 -12.47 -11.88 10.64
C THR A 514 -11.15 -11.30 10.13
N TRP A 515 -11.05 -9.98 10.07
CA TRP A 515 -9.80 -9.30 9.75
C TRP A 515 -8.89 -9.20 10.97
N LYS A 516 -7.61 -9.49 10.74
CA LYS A 516 -6.58 -9.49 11.75
C LYS A 516 -5.37 -8.69 11.28
N ALA A 517 -4.63 -8.14 12.21
CA ALA A 517 -3.38 -7.45 11.97
C ALA A 517 -2.29 -7.96 12.91
N ARG A 518 -1.07 -8.04 12.41
CA ARG A 518 0.10 -8.35 13.21
C ARG A 518 1.31 -7.57 12.70
N TYR A 519 2.09 -7.00 13.62
CA TYR A 519 3.39 -6.43 13.27
C TYR A 519 4.42 -7.52 13.01
N LEU A 520 5.35 -7.22 12.12
CA LEU A 520 6.50 -8.07 11.84
C LEU A 520 7.71 -7.57 12.60
N ALA A 521 8.52 -8.50 13.10
CA ALA A 521 9.90 -8.24 13.48
C ALA A 521 10.83 -9.12 12.66
N ASN A 522 11.99 -8.59 12.32
CA ASN A 522 13.12 -9.31 11.79
C ASN A 522 13.98 -9.82 12.96
N TYR A 523 13.97 -11.13 13.14
CA TYR A 523 14.75 -11.81 14.19
C TYR A 523 16.15 -12.22 13.70
N HIS A 524 16.42 -12.12 12.40
CA HIS A 524 17.65 -12.60 11.81
C HIS A 524 18.62 -11.46 11.57
N LEU A 525 19.73 -11.47 12.31
CA LEU A 525 20.87 -10.61 12.01
C LEU A 525 21.68 -11.24 10.88
N GLN A 526 21.68 -10.58 9.72
CA GLN A 526 22.43 -11.02 8.55
C GLN A 526 23.31 -9.87 8.05
N THR A 527 24.62 -10.11 7.94
CA THR A 527 25.53 -9.15 7.34
C THR A 527 25.37 -9.18 5.82
N PHE A 528 25.59 -8.04 5.17
CA PHE A 528 25.46 -7.90 3.73
C PHE A 528 26.32 -8.91 2.97
N LYS A 529 27.59 -9.06 3.36
CA LYS A 529 28.52 -10.01 2.72
C LYS A 529 28.09 -11.48 2.86
N ALA A 530 27.37 -11.83 3.92
CA ALA A 530 26.87 -13.19 4.13
C ALA A 530 25.49 -13.42 3.47
N GLY A 531 24.68 -12.37 3.34
CA GLY A 531 23.30 -12.47 2.87
C GLY A 531 23.05 -12.08 1.42
N ILE A 532 23.95 -11.32 0.81
CA ILE A 532 23.76 -10.76 -0.53
C ILE A 532 24.90 -11.22 -1.44
N LYS A 533 24.61 -12.23 -2.28
CA LYS A 533 25.56 -12.76 -3.28
C LYS A 533 25.65 -11.94 -4.57
N ALA A 534 24.73 -10.97 -4.75
CA ALA A 534 24.60 -10.21 -6.00
C ALA A 534 25.74 -9.21 -6.28
N LEU A 535 26.64 -8.97 -5.33
CA LEU A 535 27.86 -8.18 -5.50
C LEU A 535 29.06 -9.09 -5.19
N LYS A 536 29.99 -9.22 -6.15
CA LYS A 536 31.20 -10.01 -5.94
C LYS A 536 32.18 -9.27 -5.02
N PRO A 537 33.02 -9.97 -4.23
CA PRO A 537 33.97 -9.31 -3.33
C PRO A 537 34.91 -8.30 -4.00
N GLN A 538 35.28 -8.55 -5.25
CA GLN A 538 36.12 -7.66 -6.05
C GLN A 538 35.40 -6.34 -6.40
N GLU A 539 34.06 -6.33 -6.47
CA GLU A 539 33.25 -5.14 -6.74
C GLU A 539 33.12 -4.21 -5.53
N TYR A 540 33.50 -4.66 -4.32
CA TYR A 540 33.45 -3.81 -3.13
C TYR A 540 34.47 -2.65 -3.22
N GLY A 541 35.58 -2.85 -3.93
CA GLY A 541 36.64 -1.86 -4.10
C GLY A 541 37.08 -1.25 -2.75
N PRO A 542 37.28 0.07 -2.66
CA PRO A 542 37.70 0.75 -1.42
C PRO A 542 36.61 0.80 -0.33
N HIS A 543 35.40 0.29 -0.60
CA HIS A 543 34.27 0.32 0.34
C HIS A 543 34.10 -0.98 1.13
N GLY A 544 35.10 -1.87 1.13
CA GLY A 544 35.05 -3.18 1.77
C GLY A 544 34.64 -3.14 3.25
N ASP A 545 35.07 -2.12 3.99
CA ASP A 545 34.72 -1.94 5.42
C ASP A 545 33.27 -1.51 5.61
N ILE A 546 32.76 -0.64 4.72
CA ILE A 546 31.34 -0.24 4.72
C ILE A 546 30.47 -1.49 4.57
N PHE A 547 30.74 -2.32 3.57
CA PHE A 547 29.96 -3.55 3.33
C PHE A 547 30.05 -4.56 4.47
N ALA A 548 31.15 -4.58 5.24
CA ALA A 548 31.29 -5.48 6.39
C ALA A 548 30.33 -5.11 7.54
N CYS A 549 29.97 -3.82 7.65
CA CYS A 549 29.12 -3.29 8.70
C CYS A 549 27.65 -3.11 8.30
N ILE A 550 27.28 -3.40 7.05
CA ILE A 550 25.87 -3.34 6.62
C ILE A 550 25.13 -4.57 7.14
N GLU A 551 24.12 -4.33 7.98
CA GLU A 551 23.11 -5.32 8.35
C GLU A 551 21.93 -5.23 7.37
N VAL A 552 21.45 -6.38 6.87
CA VAL A 552 20.47 -6.45 5.77
C VAL A 552 19.11 -5.88 6.18
N GLY A 553 18.63 -6.17 7.39
CA GLY A 553 17.39 -5.61 7.93
C GLY A 553 17.44 -4.08 8.04
N TRP A 554 18.52 -3.55 8.58
CA TRP A 554 18.78 -2.12 8.65
C TRP A 554 18.81 -1.49 7.26
N LEU A 555 19.51 -2.10 6.30
CA LEU A 555 19.54 -1.61 4.92
C LEU A 555 18.14 -1.54 4.30
N HIS A 556 17.31 -2.56 4.53
CA HIS A 556 15.91 -2.53 4.09
C HIS A 556 15.15 -1.37 4.71
N CYS A 557 15.23 -1.14 6.03
CA CYS A 557 14.59 0.00 6.67
C CYS A 557 15.07 1.34 6.11
N ILE A 558 16.38 1.52 5.90
CA ILE A 558 16.92 2.76 5.32
C ILE A 558 16.43 2.97 3.89
N LYS A 559 16.38 1.93 3.06
CA LYS A 559 15.81 2.02 1.71
C LYS A 559 14.31 2.32 1.75
N ILE A 560 13.55 1.73 2.68
CA ILE A 560 12.12 2.01 2.87
C ILE A 560 11.91 3.46 3.24
N LEU A 561 12.65 3.98 4.23
CA LEU A 561 12.62 5.39 4.62
C LEU A 561 12.95 6.29 3.44
N ALA A 562 14.03 5.99 2.70
CA ALA A 562 14.42 6.78 1.54
C ALA A 562 13.36 6.76 0.43
N THR A 563 12.67 5.64 0.24
CA THR A 563 11.59 5.49 -0.75
C THR A 563 10.35 6.27 -0.32
N LEU A 564 9.89 6.08 0.92
CA LEU A 564 8.60 6.62 1.38
C LEU A 564 8.68 8.09 1.82
N LEU A 565 9.84 8.53 2.30
CA LEU A 565 10.11 9.93 2.65
C LEU A 565 10.81 10.71 1.53
N GLN A 566 10.93 10.12 0.33
CA GLN A 566 11.50 10.74 -0.86
C GLN A 566 12.92 11.33 -0.65
N TRP A 567 13.81 10.57 -0.02
CA TRP A 567 15.19 11.02 0.19
C TRP A 567 16.01 10.91 -1.10
N LYS A 568 16.79 11.96 -1.36
CA LYS A 568 17.79 12.02 -2.44
C LYS A 568 19.18 12.02 -1.85
N TRP A 569 19.86 10.88 -1.94
CA TRP A 569 21.19 10.70 -1.38
C TRP A 569 22.26 11.51 -2.11
N GLN A 570 23.17 12.13 -1.35
CA GLN A 570 24.30 12.90 -1.88
C GLN A 570 25.64 12.32 -1.41
N PRO A 571 26.65 12.19 -2.29
CA PRO A 571 26.63 12.53 -3.72
C PRO A 571 25.88 11.48 -4.57
N GLU A 572 25.18 11.93 -5.61
CA GLU A 572 24.37 11.07 -6.50
C GLU A 572 25.21 10.08 -7.32
N GLU A 573 26.42 10.48 -7.68
CA GLU A 573 27.26 9.73 -8.63
C GLU A 573 27.99 8.52 -8.04
N SER A 574 28.02 8.39 -6.70
CA SER A 574 28.71 7.28 -6.02
C SER A 574 28.11 5.91 -6.36
N MET A 575 28.97 4.89 -6.50
CA MET A 575 28.55 3.49 -6.71
C MET A 575 27.58 3.03 -5.62
N LEU A 576 27.86 3.38 -4.36
CA LEU A 576 26.99 3.06 -3.24
C LEU A 576 25.63 3.73 -3.40
N THR A 577 25.58 5.01 -3.79
CA THR A 577 24.33 5.74 -4.03
C THR A 577 23.50 5.12 -5.16
N LYS A 578 24.15 4.70 -6.25
CA LYS A 578 23.47 4.13 -7.44
C LYS A 578 22.98 2.69 -7.24
N ARG A 579 23.65 1.89 -6.40
CA ARG A 579 23.36 0.45 -6.26
C ARG A 579 22.85 0.06 -4.87
N VAL A 580 23.48 0.55 -3.81
CA VAL A 580 23.27 0.07 -2.43
C VAL A 580 22.31 0.96 -1.66
N TRP A 581 22.57 2.26 -1.55
CA TRP A 581 21.70 3.20 -0.85
C TRP A 581 20.49 3.62 -1.66
N VAL A 582 20.51 3.39 -2.98
CA VAL A 582 19.41 3.72 -3.89
C VAL A 582 18.07 3.28 -3.29
N PRO A 583 17.07 4.18 -3.22
CA PRO A 583 15.73 3.81 -2.80
C PRO A 583 15.16 2.67 -3.64
N TYR A 584 14.15 2.00 -3.12
CA TYR A 584 13.33 1.15 -3.96
C TYR A 584 12.48 1.98 -4.90
N ASN A 585 11.95 1.35 -5.94
CA ASN A 585 10.94 2.01 -6.75
C ASN A 585 9.64 2.08 -5.95
N GLY A 586 9.14 3.30 -5.77
CA GLY A 586 7.85 3.56 -5.14
C GLY A 586 7.47 5.01 -5.36
N ARG A 587 6.21 5.23 -5.74
CA ARG A 587 5.63 6.58 -5.76
C ARG A 587 4.85 6.78 -4.47
N VAL A 588 4.91 7.98 -3.91
CA VAL A 588 4.12 8.32 -2.73
C VAL A 588 3.15 9.43 -3.07
N ARG A 589 1.93 9.34 -2.55
CA ARG A 589 0.93 10.39 -2.55
C ARG A 589 0.51 10.67 -1.13
N LYS A 590 0.58 11.93 -0.72
CA LYS A 590 0.07 12.40 0.56
C LYS A 590 -1.43 12.62 0.45
N TYR A 591 -2.13 12.11 1.45
CA TYR A 591 -3.55 12.34 1.67
C TYR A 591 -3.73 13.13 2.97
N ASP A 592 -4.24 14.36 2.85
CA ASP A 592 -4.63 15.18 3.97
C ASP A 592 -6.14 15.47 3.91
N VAL A 593 -6.86 15.14 4.98
CA VAL A 593 -8.26 15.54 5.14
C VAL A 593 -8.28 16.99 5.61
N ASP A 594 -8.67 17.91 4.72
CA ASP A 594 -9.02 19.27 5.11
C ASP A 594 -10.46 19.28 5.59
N PHE A 595 -10.64 18.84 6.84
CA PHE A 595 -11.93 18.80 7.49
C PHE A 595 -12.60 20.18 7.52
N PHE A 596 -11.83 21.25 7.72
CA PHE A 596 -12.36 22.60 7.81
C PHE A 596 -13.06 23.03 6.52
N ASN A 597 -12.47 22.73 5.35
CA ASN A 597 -13.07 23.04 4.05
C ASN A 597 -13.85 21.87 3.43
N GLN A 598 -13.95 20.74 4.13
CA GLN A 598 -14.63 19.51 3.67
C GLN A 598 -14.09 19.01 2.32
N ARG A 599 -12.76 18.99 2.20
CA ARG A 599 -12.05 18.55 1.00
C ARG A 599 -10.89 17.61 1.31
N ILE A 600 -10.50 16.86 0.29
CA ILE A 600 -9.36 15.96 0.31
C ILE A 600 -8.24 16.62 -0.48
N ASN A 601 -7.13 16.88 0.20
CA ASN A 601 -5.94 17.42 -0.44
C ASN A 601 -5.03 16.25 -0.81
N LEU A 602 -4.92 15.99 -2.11
CA LEU A 602 -3.95 15.04 -2.65
C LEU A 602 -2.72 15.81 -3.14
N SER A 603 -1.54 15.41 -2.69
CA SER A 603 -0.28 16.02 -3.12
C SER A 603 0.83 14.98 -3.18
N ASP A 604 1.92 15.29 -3.87
CA ASP A 604 3.13 14.47 -3.82
C ASP A 604 4.03 14.99 -2.67
N PRO A 605 4.65 14.12 -1.86
CA PRO A 605 5.55 14.56 -0.80
C PRO A 605 6.82 15.19 -1.39
N GLN A 606 7.33 16.21 -0.69
CA GLN A 606 8.54 16.89 -1.11
C GLN A 606 9.75 15.98 -1.01
N ALA A 607 10.62 16.01 -2.03
CA ALA A 607 11.89 15.31 -1.98
C ALA A 607 12.91 16.07 -1.11
N HIS A 608 13.68 15.34 -0.31
CA HIS A 608 14.66 15.91 0.61
C HIS A 608 16.07 15.39 0.30
N SER A 609 17.02 16.30 0.08
CA SER A 609 18.44 15.92 -0.03
C SER A 609 18.96 15.42 1.32
N LYS A 610 19.67 14.28 1.30
CA LYS A 610 20.26 13.67 2.50
C LYS A 610 21.69 13.19 2.21
N PRO A 611 22.68 13.41 3.08
CA PRO A 611 24.00 12.82 2.90
C PRO A 611 23.91 11.29 2.98
N ILE A 612 24.72 10.57 2.21
CA ILE A 612 24.79 9.11 2.32
C ILE A 612 25.16 8.67 3.76
N PRO A 613 24.71 7.47 4.20
CA PRO A 613 25.10 6.94 5.50
C PRO A 613 26.63 6.91 5.66
N ARG A 614 27.13 7.53 6.73
CA ARG A 614 28.57 7.61 7.00
C ARG A 614 28.97 6.57 8.02
N LEU A 615 29.97 5.77 7.68
CA LEU A 615 30.59 4.82 8.61
C LEU A 615 31.30 5.62 9.72
N LEU A 616 31.00 5.28 10.97
CA LEU A 616 31.63 5.83 12.17
C LEU A 616 32.89 5.04 12.49
N SER A 617 33.93 5.74 12.98
CA SER A 617 35.08 5.06 13.57
C SER A 617 34.70 4.36 14.88
N LEU A 618 35.45 3.33 15.28
CA LEU A 618 35.20 2.60 16.54
C LEU A 618 35.15 3.56 17.74
N ASP A 619 36.07 4.51 17.86
CA ASP A 619 36.06 5.48 18.97
C ASP A 619 34.84 6.41 18.93
N GLN A 620 34.36 6.79 17.74
CA GLN A 620 33.13 7.58 17.63
C GLN A 620 31.93 6.82 18.19
N THR A 621 31.85 5.51 17.93
CA THR A 621 30.77 4.68 18.51
C THR A 621 30.95 4.51 20.03
N SER A 622 32.18 4.33 20.53
CA SER A 622 32.47 4.25 21.97
C SER A 622 32.06 5.52 22.70
N THR A 623 32.47 6.69 22.19
CA THR A 623 32.10 7.98 22.78
C THR A 623 30.59 8.15 22.83
N GLN A 624 29.87 7.75 21.78
CA GLN A 624 28.41 7.80 21.82
C GLN A 624 27.81 6.84 22.85
N ILE A 625 28.38 5.65 23.03
CA ILE A 625 27.94 4.67 24.04
C ILE A 625 28.14 5.25 25.44
N GLU A 626 29.32 5.78 25.74
CA GLU A 626 29.61 6.42 27.04
C GLU A 626 28.69 7.60 27.31
N GLN A 627 28.48 8.47 26.31
CA GLN A 627 27.58 9.62 26.44
C GLN A 627 26.13 9.24 26.71
N LYS A 628 25.66 8.14 26.11
CA LYS A 628 24.25 7.71 26.25
C LYS A 628 24.01 6.86 27.50
N TYR A 629 24.93 5.97 27.84
CA TYR A 629 24.72 4.95 28.86
C TYR A 629 25.57 5.15 30.13
N GLY A 630 26.49 6.12 30.12
CA GLY A 630 27.39 6.42 31.22
C GLY A 630 28.66 5.56 31.23
N TYR A 631 29.54 5.85 32.19
CA TYR A 631 30.86 5.22 32.33
C TYR A 631 30.82 3.82 32.95
N ASP A 632 29.66 3.37 33.44
CA ASP A 632 29.47 2.02 33.98
C ASP A 632 29.48 0.93 32.89
N VAL A 633 29.39 1.33 31.61
CA VAL A 633 29.57 0.44 30.46
C VAL A 633 31.06 0.37 30.14
N HIS A 634 31.72 -0.73 30.53
CA HIS A 634 33.14 -0.91 30.22
C HIS A 634 33.32 -1.26 28.74
N ILE A 635 34.11 -0.47 28.02
CA ILE A 635 34.32 -0.62 26.57
C ILE A 635 35.73 -1.16 26.31
N GLY A 636 35.83 -2.17 25.45
CA GLY A 636 37.08 -2.70 24.90
C GLY A 636 38.00 -3.42 25.89
N HIS A 637 37.83 -3.29 27.19
CA HIS A 637 38.70 -3.96 28.16
C HIS A 637 38.06 -5.21 28.75
N PHE A 638 38.89 -6.21 29.10
CA PHE A 638 38.41 -7.34 29.87
C PHE A 638 38.04 -6.83 31.27
N PRO A 639 36.82 -7.09 31.74
CA PRO A 639 36.37 -6.46 32.96
C PRO A 639 37.01 -7.15 34.18
N GLY A 640 37.13 -6.44 35.30
CA GLY A 640 37.66 -7.00 36.55
C GLY A 640 36.83 -8.20 37.05
N LYS A 641 37.36 -8.98 38.02
CA LYS A 641 36.69 -10.20 38.56
C LYS A 641 35.23 -9.96 38.97
N GLU A 642 34.91 -8.76 39.41
CA GLU A 642 33.60 -8.32 39.91
C GLU A 642 32.51 -8.30 38.83
N LEU A 643 32.89 -8.11 37.58
CA LEU A 643 32.00 -8.09 36.41
C LEU A 643 31.92 -9.43 35.67
N LEU A 644 32.91 -10.30 35.94
CA LEU A 644 32.96 -11.66 35.45
C LEU A 644 32.20 -12.61 36.38
N PHE A 645 32.14 -12.35 37.68
CA PHE A 645 31.51 -13.27 38.62
C PHE A 645 30.05 -12.87 38.91
N VAL A 646 29.09 -13.67 38.44
CA VAL A 646 27.67 -13.53 38.82
C VAL A 646 27.41 -14.47 39.99
N PRO A 647 27.00 -13.98 41.18
CA PRO A 647 26.69 -14.84 42.31
C PRO A 647 25.67 -15.92 41.91
N GLY A 648 26.06 -17.19 41.99
CA GLY A 648 25.23 -18.34 41.63
C GLY A 648 25.50 -18.97 40.24
N GLU A 649 26.32 -18.37 39.37
CA GLU A 649 26.77 -19.00 38.11
C GLU A 649 28.17 -19.63 38.28
N PRO A 650 28.35 -20.95 38.01
CA PRO A 650 29.61 -21.66 38.29
C PRO A 650 30.78 -21.28 37.37
N ALA A 651 30.50 -20.61 36.24
CA ALA A 651 31.50 -20.09 35.32
C ALA A 651 31.31 -18.59 35.16
N GLY A 652 32.35 -17.81 35.39
CA GLY A 652 32.29 -16.37 35.19
C GLY A 652 31.88 -16.00 33.75
N ARG A 653 31.26 -14.84 33.59
CA ARG A 653 30.79 -14.27 32.34
C ARG A 653 31.95 -14.03 31.37
N MET A 654 32.12 -14.94 30.41
CA MET A 654 33.15 -14.84 29.36
C MET A 654 32.65 -14.23 28.04
N LYS A 655 31.54 -13.48 28.02
CA LYS A 655 30.95 -12.89 26.80
C LYS A 655 30.64 -11.40 26.98
N CYS A 656 30.89 -10.59 25.94
CA CYS A 656 30.50 -9.17 25.90
C CYS A 656 28.96 -9.01 25.95
N ASP A 657 28.43 -7.80 26.19
CA ASP A 657 26.99 -7.56 26.40
C ASP A 657 26.16 -8.05 25.22
N ILE A 658 26.57 -7.71 24.01
CA ILE A 658 25.86 -8.11 22.77
C ILE A 658 25.86 -9.64 22.60
N CYS A 659 26.99 -10.31 22.84
CA CYS A 659 27.05 -11.77 22.75
C CYS A 659 26.40 -12.49 23.94
N CYS A 660 26.27 -11.83 25.10
CA CYS A 660 25.59 -12.38 26.26
C CYS A 660 24.08 -12.40 26.02
N MET A 661 23.54 -11.30 25.48
CA MET A 661 22.11 -11.13 25.20
C MET A 661 21.68 -11.84 23.91
N GLY A 662 22.56 -11.97 22.92
CA GLY A 662 22.26 -12.66 21.65
C GLY A 662 22.28 -14.20 21.70
N VAL A 663 22.52 -14.83 22.86
CA VAL A 663 22.61 -16.30 23.01
C VAL A 663 21.33 -16.90 23.61
N GLN A 664 20.33 -16.10 24.01
CA GLN A 664 19.02 -16.67 24.36
C GLN A 664 18.49 -17.44 23.13
N ASP A 665 18.39 -18.76 23.30
CA ASP A 665 17.91 -19.76 22.33
C ASP A 665 18.77 -20.03 21.08
N GLY A 666 20.00 -19.50 21.01
CA GLY A 666 21.02 -19.95 20.05
C GLY A 666 20.85 -19.50 18.60
N GLU A 667 19.94 -18.56 18.32
CA GLU A 667 19.56 -18.11 16.96
C GLU A 667 20.63 -17.22 16.29
N ILE A 668 21.36 -16.39 17.03
CA ILE A 668 22.42 -15.53 16.45
C ILE A 668 23.77 -16.24 16.48
N GLN A 669 24.15 -16.87 15.36
CA GLN A 669 25.40 -17.64 15.24
C GLN A 669 26.66 -16.82 15.61
N LEU A 670 26.70 -15.53 15.25
CA LEU A 670 27.83 -14.64 15.56
C LEU A 670 28.09 -14.52 17.07
N ALA A 671 27.05 -14.62 17.91
CA ALA A 671 27.20 -14.53 19.35
C ALA A 671 28.03 -15.68 19.95
N ARG A 672 28.10 -16.84 19.27
CA ARG A 672 28.92 -18.00 19.68
C ARG A 672 30.41 -17.74 19.51
N ARG A 673 30.81 -16.81 18.65
CA ARG A 673 32.21 -16.51 18.32
C ARG A 673 32.85 -15.49 19.26
N CYS A 674 32.17 -15.12 20.36
CA CYS A 674 32.72 -14.17 21.34
C CYS A 674 34.08 -14.62 21.92
N GLY A 675 34.39 -15.92 21.96
CA GLY A 675 35.70 -16.43 22.40
C GLY A 675 36.87 -16.18 21.43
N LYS A 676 36.59 -15.89 20.15
CA LYS A 676 37.59 -15.59 19.11
C LYS A 676 37.76 -14.07 18.96
N ARG A 677 38.13 -13.38 20.03
CA ARG A 677 38.31 -11.92 20.01
C ARG A 677 39.64 -11.56 19.35
N ARG A 678 39.64 -10.45 18.62
CA ARG A 678 40.85 -9.75 18.22
C ARG A 678 41.11 -8.57 19.17
N VAL A 679 42.38 -8.19 19.27
CA VAL A 679 42.83 -6.96 19.91
C VAL A 679 43.08 -5.94 18.81
N ILE A 680 42.57 -4.72 18.98
CA ILE A 680 42.70 -3.61 18.04
C ILE A 680 42.99 -2.36 18.85
N ASP A 681 43.95 -1.55 18.40
CA ASP A 681 44.26 -0.30 19.08
C ASP A 681 43.16 0.75 18.84
N ASN A 682 42.85 1.50 19.88
CA ASN A 682 42.04 2.71 19.76
C ASN A 682 42.89 3.88 19.21
N LYS A 683 42.28 5.05 19.00
CA LYS A 683 43.01 6.25 18.50
C LYS A 683 44.19 6.70 19.38
N GLU A 684 44.17 6.32 20.66
CA GLU A 684 45.19 6.69 21.65
C GLU A 684 46.25 5.58 21.82
N GLY A 685 46.14 4.46 21.09
CA GLY A 685 47.07 3.34 21.15
C GLY A 685 46.78 2.32 22.25
N PHE A 686 45.60 2.36 22.87
CA PHE A 686 45.18 1.37 23.85
C PHE A 686 44.59 0.12 23.19
N GLU A 687 45.00 -1.05 23.67
CA GLU A 687 44.53 -2.34 23.20
C GLU A 687 43.06 -2.59 23.60
N MET A 688 42.19 -2.71 22.60
CA MET A 688 40.75 -2.95 22.78
C MET A 688 40.29 -4.28 22.18
N LEU A 689 39.45 -5.00 22.93
CA LEU A 689 38.83 -6.25 22.54
C LEU A 689 37.66 -6.02 21.58
N GLN A 690 37.64 -6.81 20.51
CA GLN A 690 36.52 -6.86 19.59
C GLN A 690 36.26 -8.30 19.13
N CYS A 691 35.05 -8.81 19.33
CA CYS A 691 34.58 -10.05 18.73
C CYS A 691 33.93 -9.78 17.36
N GLU A 692 33.70 -10.83 16.56
CA GLU A 692 33.06 -10.70 15.24
C GLU A 692 31.68 -10.03 15.29
N PHE A 693 30.87 -10.30 16.32
CA PHE A 693 29.56 -9.68 16.45
C PHE A 693 29.68 -8.17 16.72
N SER A 694 30.56 -7.76 17.65
CA SER A 694 30.85 -6.33 17.87
C SER A 694 31.44 -5.67 16.63
N ALA A 695 32.31 -6.38 15.88
CA ALA A 695 32.88 -5.89 14.63
C ALA A 695 31.83 -5.63 13.55
N SER A 696 30.84 -6.53 13.38
CA SER A 696 29.73 -6.31 12.44
C SER A 696 28.87 -5.09 12.76
N LEU A 697 28.95 -4.60 13.99
CA LEU A 697 28.24 -3.42 14.48
C LEU A 697 29.15 -2.19 14.59
N GLY A 698 30.40 -2.30 14.15
CA GLY A 698 31.39 -1.22 14.22
C GLY A 698 31.68 -0.74 15.64
N ARG A 699 31.69 -1.64 16.63
CA ARG A 699 31.93 -1.33 18.05
C ARG A 699 33.05 -2.17 18.64
N TYR A 700 33.64 -1.73 19.75
CA TYR A 700 34.37 -2.64 20.63
C TYR A 700 33.41 -3.53 21.43
N CYS A 701 33.94 -4.57 22.07
CA CYS A 701 33.18 -5.35 23.05
C CYS A 701 32.83 -4.48 24.26
N THR A 702 31.59 -4.55 24.74
CA THR A 702 31.17 -3.88 25.98
C THR A 702 30.90 -4.90 27.09
N PHE A 703 31.08 -4.49 28.34
CA PHE A 703 30.82 -5.32 29.52
C PHE A 703 30.14 -4.49 30.61
N THR A 704 28.94 -4.93 31.00
CA THR A 704 28.15 -4.27 32.04
C THR A 704 27.70 -5.26 33.12
N ALA A 705 27.83 -4.90 34.40
CA ALA A 705 27.37 -5.73 35.52
C ALA A 705 25.87 -6.02 35.41
N GLY A 706 25.50 -7.30 35.47
CA GLY A 706 24.09 -7.70 35.50
C GLY A 706 23.26 -7.26 34.30
N ILE A 707 23.84 -7.11 33.09
CA ILE A 707 23.16 -6.59 31.89
C ILE A 707 21.78 -7.23 31.61
N LYS A 708 21.61 -8.53 31.91
CA LYS A 708 20.34 -9.27 31.76
C LYS A 708 19.21 -8.72 32.64
N ASN A 709 19.54 -8.01 33.71
CA ASN A 709 18.63 -7.47 34.71
C ASN A 709 18.50 -5.94 34.63
N LYS A 710 19.00 -5.31 33.55
CA LYS A 710 19.01 -3.85 33.34
C LYS A 710 18.20 -3.46 32.10
N PRO A 711 16.85 -3.41 32.18
CA PRO A 711 15.98 -3.07 31.05
C PRO A 711 16.33 -1.73 30.39
N GLU A 712 16.81 -0.76 31.17
CA GLU A 712 17.25 0.56 30.71
C GLU A 712 18.43 0.50 29.74
N LEU A 713 19.21 -0.59 29.76
CA LEU A 713 20.35 -0.82 28.87
C LEU A 713 20.03 -1.74 27.70
N TYR A 714 18.77 -2.16 27.50
CA TYR A 714 18.43 -3.07 26.40
C TYR A 714 18.68 -2.46 25.02
N ASP A 715 18.61 -1.14 24.90
CA ASP A 715 18.98 -0.43 23.67
C ASP A 715 20.50 -0.47 23.37
N LEU A 716 21.34 -0.94 24.29
CA LEU A 716 22.77 -1.15 24.05
C LEU A 716 23.03 -2.42 23.22
N VAL A 717 22.13 -3.41 23.29
CA VAL A 717 22.31 -4.76 22.76
C VAL A 717 21.29 -5.15 21.69
N TYR A 718 21.52 -6.28 21.01
CA TYR A 718 20.48 -6.94 20.22
C TYR A 718 19.59 -7.78 21.14
N HIS A 719 18.27 -7.59 21.04
CA HIS A 719 17.30 -8.33 21.85
C HIS A 719 16.44 -9.20 20.96
N ASN A 720 16.41 -10.51 21.22
CA ASN A 720 15.47 -11.42 20.56
C ASN A 720 14.11 -11.32 21.26
N ARG A 721 13.04 -10.92 20.57
CA ARG A 721 11.70 -10.78 21.15
C ARG A 721 10.78 -11.89 20.68
N GLN A 722 9.81 -12.23 21.52
CA GLN A 722 8.68 -13.03 21.08
C GLN A 722 7.91 -12.32 19.95
N PRO A 723 7.24 -13.06 19.05
CA PRO A 723 6.40 -12.47 18.04
C PRO A 723 5.39 -11.47 18.59
N TYR A 724 5.21 -10.35 17.88
CA TYR A 724 4.20 -9.37 18.25
C TYR A 724 2.80 -10.00 18.23
N LEU A 725 1.95 -9.52 19.15
CA LEU A 725 0.60 -10.03 19.33
C LEU A 725 -0.26 -9.75 18.10
N GLU A 726 -1.15 -10.69 17.83
CA GLU A 726 -2.22 -10.55 16.85
C GLU A 726 -3.35 -9.69 17.40
N MET A 727 -3.93 -8.85 16.55
CA MET A 727 -5.02 -7.97 16.90
C MET A 727 -6.17 -8.16 15.90
N ALA A 728 -7.41 -8.27 16.40
CA ALA A 728 -8.58 -8.14 15.55
C ALA A 728 -8.71 -6.68 15.08
N ILE A 729 -9.03 -6.48 13.80
CA ILE A 729 -9.19 -5.14 13.21
C ILE A 729 -10.46 -5.11 12.37
N PRO A 730 -11.04 -3.92 12.12
CA PRO A 730 -12.04 -3.78 11.06
C PRO A 730 -11.43 -4.11 9.69
N ALA A 731 -12.30 -4.36 8.70
CA ALA A 731 -11.85 -4.55 7.32
C ALA A 731 -10.98 -3.37 6.86
N PRO A 732 -9.79 -3.60 6.29
CA PRO A 732 -8.93 -2.53 5.82
C PRO A 732 -9.63 -1.63 4.80
N GLN A 733 -9.40 -0.33 4.94
CA GLN A 733 -10.09 0.70 4.15
C GLN A 733 -9.76 0.61 2.65
N ASN A 734 -8.60 0.07 2.28
CA ASN A 734 -8.18 -0.14 0.90
C ASN A 734 -8.62 -1.50 0.31
N VAL A 735 -9.26 -2.37 1.10
CA VAL A 735 -9.80 -3.64 0.62
C VAL A 735 -11.29 -3.43 0.31
N MET A 736 -11.55 -2.63 -0.73
CA MET A 736 -12.91 -2.41 -1.25
C MET A 736 -13.51 -3.69 -1.83
N GLN A 737 -12.64 -4.54 -2.38
CA GLN A 737 -12.88 -5.94 -2.72
C GLN A 737 -11.53 -6.66 -2.77
N PHE A 738 -11.56 -7.97 -2.65
CA PHE A 738 -10.37 -8.78 -2.88
C PHE A 738 -10.10 -8.92 -4.37
N LEU A 739 -8.83 -8.91 -4.77
CA LEU A 739 -8.42 -9.33 -6.10
C LEU A 739 -9.00 -10.74 -6.36
N GLU A 740 -9.47 -11.00 -7.56
CA GLU A 740 -9.80 -12.37 -7.97
C GLU A 740 -8.54 -13.24 -7.95
N LEU A 741 -8.60 -14.43 -7.33
CA LEU A 741 -7.51 -15.43 -7.45
C LEU A 741 -7.17 -15.52 -8.92
N ARG A 742 -5.92 -15.34 -9.34
CA ARG A 742 -5.52 -15.55 -10.74
C ARG A 742 -4.92 -16.94 -10.80
N ASP A 743 -5.17 -17.66 -11.90
CA ASP A 743 -4.43 -18.89 -12.16
C ASP A 743 -2.95 -18.59 -12.07
N GLU A 744 -2.17 -19.59 -11.66
CA GLU A 744 -0.71 -19.48 -11.60
C GLU A 744 -0.22 -18.96 -12.96
N GLU A 745 0.10 -17.67 -13.04
CA GLU A 745 1.34 -17.29 -13.69
C GLU A 745 2.37 -18.05 -12.86
N GLU A 746 2.67 -19.28 -13.29
CA GLU A 746 3.94 -19.94 -12.99
C GLU A 746 4.94 -18.81 -12.92
N ALA A 747 5.58 -18.73 -11.75
CA ALA A 747 6.45 -17.66 -11.34
C ALA A 747 7.04 -16.99 -12.57
N MET A 748 6.92 -15.64 -12.64
CA MET A 748 7.86 -14.79 -13.38
C MET A 748 9.11 -15.63 -13.63
N PRO A 749 9.43 -15.95 -14.90
CA PRO A 749 10.36 -17.04 -15.20
C PRO A 749 11.54 -16.94 -14.24
N ALA A 750 12.01 -18.09 -13.76
CA ALA A 750 13.32 -18.17 -13.14
C ALA A 750 14.33 -17.64 -14.18
N GLU A 751 14.43 -16.32 -14.29
CA GLU A 751 15.20 -15.59 -15.26
C GLU A 751 16.51 -15.34 -14.57
N GLU A 752 17.42 -16.24 -14.95
CA GLU A 752 18.68 -16.56 -14.32
C GLU A 752 18.44 -17.10 -12.91
N ALA A 753 18.35 -18.44 -12.85
CA ALA A 753 19.06 -19.15 -11.81
C ALA A 753 20.29 -18.31 -11.44
N GLU A 754 20.45 -18.03 -10.14
CA GLU A 754 21.79 -17.83 -9.63
C GLU A 754 22.66 -18.83 -10.37
N ASP A 755 23.71 -18.32 -11.03
CA ASP A 755 24.80 -19.11 -11.54
C ASP A 755 25.30 -19.94 -10.35
N ASN A 756 24.62 -21.06 -10.11
CA ASN A 756 25.04 -22.18 -9.33
C ASN A 756 26.13 -22.77 -10.20
N GLY A 757 27.28 -22.10 -10.22
CA GLY A 757 28.54 -22.72 -10.53
C GLY A 757 28.82 -23.74 -9.45
N ASP A 758 28.06 -24.84 -9.49
CA ASP A 758 28.60 -26.15 -9.20
C ASP A 758 29.53 -26.46 -10.38
N GLU A 759 30.79 -26.11 -10.23
CA GLU A 759 31.93 -26.81 -10.83
C GLU A 759 33.17 -26.48 -9.97
N ASP A 760 33.63 -27.55 -9.29
CA ASP A 760 34.78 -27.77 -8.39
C ASP A 760 34.75 -27.29 -6.91
#